data_AF-A0A7E5WL18-F1
#
_entry.id   AF-A0A7E5WL18-F1
#
_cell.length_a   1.000
_cell.length_b   1.000
_cell.length_c   1.000
_cell.angle_alpha   90.00
_cell.angle_beta   90.00
_cell.angle_gamma   90.00
#
_symmetry.space_group_name_H-M   'P 1'
#
loop_
_entity.id
_entity.type
_entity.pdbx_description
1 polymer ?
#
loop_
_entity_poly.entity_id
_entity_poly.type
_entity_poly.pdbx_seq_one_letter_code
_entity_poly.pdbx_strand_id
1 'polypeptide(L)'
;MSNSVIENGVPDDRSTTYYFPKTGSSATLWQRMSLFVSIYWKALIVVLTPLVLLPIPILNSEPAYRCMYIVLIMAIYWVLELLPLPVTSMLPIVLFPTMGILDSDKTCAAYMKETNMMFMGGLMIAAGVQHSKLPKRVALWTVQVVGCSHRRLNFGLTFVTMFISMWVSNAAATTMMVPIVEAILEVLEQQGLGDVFINKKKNPPAENGKDTKAVAKTGEEETPMPSDITICYYLSIAYASTLGGCGTLVGTATNSAFKGIFDSEFPEYSSSVNFFWFMAYSTPPMLIMQLLVWLALQVTFMGMFRPNSEAARKVNKASSGSITTMKVIKEQYRNLGPITFHERASGLLFILAVFLYIFRRPGFMPGWADAVSSLKVKDGVTSMFIVILMFILPMCCDFLKFFSSQSSYEELAASKPSPSIVTWNILKEKIPWGLLFLLGGGFALAEGSKATGLSAMIGSSLEGLQGLNHALVLLVVVLVTQFITEFTSNVAIANLILPVLANMARVLHMDPRYLMVPASLACSMAFHMPVGTPPNAIVAGVAHIPTAKMAVGGIGPKIITTLIVWGAYPTWGSVIFPFQAPNLTHTNTTSLAENLQLNCNTTVSALTAAANISCTLPSALRMNSTGNFVCNYLPFQS
;
A
#
# COMPACT_ATOMS: atom_id res chain seq x y z
N MET A 1 25.45 -54.20 -23.21
CA MET A 1 25.59 -53.07 -24.14
C MET A 1 24.18 -52.64 -24.50
N SER A 2 23.65 -51.46 -24.22
CA SER A 2 24.23 -50.15 -23.90
C SER A 2 23.38 -49.45 -22.84
N ASN A 3 24.04 -48.81 -21.89
CA ASN A 3 23.47 -47.87 -20.93
C ASN A 3 22.97 -46.61 -21.66
N SER A 4 21.82 -46.07 -21.25
CA SER A 4 21.54 -44.64 -21.40
C SER A 4 20.91 -44.12 -20.11
N VAL A 5 21.78 -43.46 -19.37
CA VAL A 5 21.61 -42.52 -18.25
C VAL A 5 20.22 -41.88 -18.18
N ILE A 6 19.57 -42.02 -17.02
CA ILE A 6 18.46 -41.19 -16.59
C ILE A 6 19.05 -39.81 -16.29
N GLU A 7 18.89 -38.87 -17.22
CA GLU A 7 19.11 -37.45 -16.92
C GLU A 7 18.01 -36.96 -15.98
N ASN A 8 18.44 -36.50 -14.80
CA ASN A 8 17.60 -35.82 -13.83
C ASN A 8 17.03 -34.54 -14.44
N GLY A 9 15.83 -34.64 -15.01
CA GLY A 9 15.05 -33.50 -15.46
C GLY A 9 14.58 -32.66 -14.28
N VAL A 10 15.02 -31.40 -14.24
CA VAL A 10 14.42 -30.31 -13.47
C VAL A 10 12.89 -30.37 -13.63
N PRO A 11 12.08 -30.26 -12.57
CA PRO A 11 10.63 -30.23 -12.72
C PRO A 11 10.23 -29.03 -13.59
N ASP A 12 9.65 -29.32 -14.76
CA ASP A 12 9.18 -28.31 -15.71
C ASP A 12 7.93 -27.65 -15.11
N ASP A 13 8.12 -26.50 -14.47
CA ASP A 13 7.09 -25.70 -13.76
C ASP A 13 6.11 -24.99 -14.74
N ARG A 14 6.00 -25.51 -15.97
CA ARG A 14 5.09 -25.03 -17.03
C ARG A 14 3.67 -25.53 -16.74
N SER A 15 3.02 -24.86 -15.80
CA SER A 15 1.61 -25.02 -15.47
C SER A 15 0.71 -24.56 -16.64
N THR A 16 0.56 -25.40 -17.66
CA THR A 16 -0.58 -25.47 -18.60
C THR A 16 -0.38 -26.66 -19.54
N THR A 17 -0.35 -27.86 -18.98
CA THR A 17 -0.28 -29.09 -19.77
C THR A 17 -1.69 -29.43 -20.29
N TYR A 18 -2.08 -28.83 -21.42
CA TYR A 18 -3.17 -29.39 -22.22
C TYR A 18 -2.70 -30.74 -22.77
N TYR A 19 -3.02 -31.82 -22.06
CA TYR A 19 -2.78 -33.18 -22.54
C TYR A 19 -3.73 -33.48 -23.71
N PHE A 20 -3.29 -33.15 -24.93
CA PHE A 20 -3.89 -33.73 -26.12
C PHE A 20 -3.25 -35.11 -26.36
N PRO A 21 -4.04 -36.19 -26.52
CA PRO A 21 -3.49 -37.49 -26.85
C PRO A 21 -2.74 -37.39 -28.18
N LYS A 22 -1.48 -37.85 -28.19
CA LYS A 22 -0.62 -37.97 -29.40
C LYS A 22 -1.28 -38.91 -30.41
N THR A 23 -2.20 -38.38 -31.19
CA THR A 23 -2.67 -38.97 -32.45
C THR A 23 -2.61 -37.86 -33.49
N GLY A 24 -1.93 -38.12 -34.61
CA GLY A 24 -1.51 -37.12 -35.59
C GLY A 24 -2.66 -36.44 -36.30
N SER A 25 -3.27 -35.44 -35.66
CA SER A 25 -4.21 -34.53 -36.29
C SER A 25 -3.46 -33.33 -36.86
N SER A 26 -3.52 -33.16 -38.18
CA SER A 26 -3.00 -32.00 -38.89
C SER A 26 -3.80 -30.76 -38.47
N ALA A 27 -3.43 -30.13 -37.36
CA ALA A 27 -4.07 -28.90 -36.92
C ALA A 27 -4.04 -27.87 -38.05
N THR A 28 -5.20 -27.33 -38.40
CA THR A 28 -5.35 -26.30 -39.45
C THR A 28 -4.52 -25.07 -39.09
N LEU A 29 -4.10 -24.29 -40.09
CA LEU A 29 -3.29 -23.07 -39.86
C LEU A 29 -3.98 -22.12 -38.87
N TRP A 30 -5.31 -22.01 -38.94
CA TRP A 30 -6.11 -21.23 -38.00
C TRP A 30 -6.08 -21.79 -36.57
N GLN A 31 -6.18 -23.12 -36.39
CA GLN A 31 -6.04 -23.74 -35.05
C GLN A 31 -4.63 -23.54 -34.48
N ARG A 32 -3.59 -23.64 -35.30
CA ARG A 32 -2.20 -23.37 -34.89
C ARG A 32 -2.00 -21.91 -34.48
N MET A 33 -2.54 -20.98 -35.27
CA MET A 33 -2.47 -19.54 -34.97
C MET A 33 -3.27 -19.18 -33.73
N SER A 34 -4.49 -19.72 -33.56
CA SER A 34 -5.31 -19.52 -32.36
C SER A 34 -4.62 -20.07 -31.12
N LEU A 35 -4.00 -21.26 -31.22
CA LEU A 35 -3.24 -21.85 -30.12
C LEU A 35 -1.99 -21.01 -29.79
N PHE A 36 -1.27 -20.56 -30.82
CA PHE A 36 -0.11 -19.68 -30.65
C PHE A 36 -0.50 -18.36 -29.95
N VAL A 37 -1.56 -17.69 -30.40
CA VAL A 37 -2.05 -16.46 -29.77
C VAL A 37 -2.49 -16.74 -28.34
N SER A 38 -3.22 -17.82 -28.07
CA SER A 38 -3.67 -18.15 -26.71
C SER A 38 -2.52 -18.43 -25.74
N ILE A 39 -1.40 -18.98 -26.21
CA ILE A 39 -0.24 -19.29 -25.37
C ILE A 39 0.66 -18.06 -25.21
N TYR A 40 0.92 -17.33 -26.29
CA TYR A 40 1.89 -16.24 -26.34
C TYR A 40 1.27 -14.84 -26.27
N TRP A 41 -0.01 -14.70 -25.91
CA TRP A 41 -0.73 -13.43 -25.90
C TRP A 41 0.02 -12.32 -25.13
N LYS A 42 0.61 -12.63 -23.96
CA LYS A 42 1.40 -11.65 -23.20
C LYS A 42 2.62 -11.15 -23.97
N ALA A 43 3.41 -12.07 -24.53
CA ALA A 43 4.60 -11.73 -25.31
C ALA A 43 4.23 -10.95 -26.58
N LEU A 44 3.12 -11.31 -27.23
CA LEU A 44 2.60 -10.58 -28.38
C LEU A 44 2.24 -9.14 -27.99
N ILE A 45 1.53 -8.92 -26.88
CA ILE A 45 1.19 -7.56 -26.45
C ILE A 45 2.45 -6.77 -26.08
N VAL A 46 3.45 -7.37 -25.42
CA VAL A 46 4.73 -6.69 -25.13
C VAL A 46 5.44 -6.21 -26.40
N VAL A 47 5.37 -6.96 -27.50
CA VAL A 47 5.99 -6.52 -28.76
C VAL A 47 5.09 -5.53 -29.51
N LEU A 48 3.78 -5.78 -29.52
CA LEU A 48 2.82 -4.99 -30.29
C LEU A 48 2.54 -3.62 -29.67
N THR A 49 2.48 -3.49 -28.35
CA THR A 49 2.13 -2.23 -27.68
C THR A 49 3.08 -1.08 -28.05
N PRO A 50 4.42 -1.22 -27.99
CA PRO A 50 5.33 -0.18 -28.46
C PRO A 50 5.16 0.14 -29.94
N LEU A 51 4.94 -0.87 -30.79
CA LEU A 51 4.77 -0.68 -32.24
C LEU A 51 3.48 0.10 -32.58
N VAL A 52 2.38 -0.22 -31.90
CA VAL A 52 1.08 0.44 -32.08
C VAL A 52 1.11 1.87 -31.57
N LEU A 53 1.85 2.14 -30.48
CA LEU A 53 1.97 3.48 -29.90
C LEU A 53 3.06 4.35 -30.56
N LEU A 54 3.92 3.76 -31.41
CA LEU A 54 5.01 4.44 -32.12
C LEU A 54 4.60 5.71 -32.91
N PRO A 55 3.39 5.81 -33.50
CA PRO A 55 2.97 7.03 -34.17
C PRO A 55 2.92 8.26 -33.25
N ILE A 56 2.73 8.10 -31.93
CA ILE A 56 2.66 9.22 -30.98
C ILE A 56 3.93 10.09 -31.01
N PRO A 57 5.15 9.55 -30.76
CA PRO A 57 6.38 10.34 -30.80
C PRO A 57 6.86 10.69 -32.21
N ILE A 58 6.40 9.98 -33.25
CA ILE A 58 6.78 10.25 -34.65
C ILE A 58 5.99 11.43 -35.21
N LEU A 59 4.68 11.48 -34.95
CA LEU A 59 3.81 12.53 -35.47
C LEU A 59 4.03 13.86 -34.76
N ASN A 60 4.35 13.84 -33.46
CA ASN A 60 4.71 15.02 -32.70
C ASN A 60 6.05 14.83 -31.99
N SER A 61 7.02 15.67 -32.37
CA SER A 61 8.40 15.59 -31.87
C SER A 61 8.60 16.24 -30.49
N GLU A 62 7.59 16.87 -29.93
CA GLU A 62 7.68 17.50 -28.61
C GLU A 62 8.02 16.48 -27.50
N PRO A 63 8.86 16.85 -26.51
CA PRO A 63 9.25 15.97 -25.40
C PRO A 63 8.06 15.37 -24.64
N ALA A 64 6.94 16.11 -24.54
CA ALA A 64 5.73 15.65 -23.86
C ALA A 64 5.11 14.40 -24.50
N TYR A 65 5.08 14.30 -25.84
CA TYR A 65 4.53 13.15 -26.55
C TYR A 65 5.43 11.92 -26.43
N ARG A 66 6.75 12.14 -26.40
CA ARG A 66 7.72 11.06 -26.12
C ARG A 66 7.55 10.52 -24.69
N CYS A 67 7.31 11.40 -23.72
CA CYS A 67 7.01 10.99 -22.35
C CYS A 67 5.67 10.24 -22.29
N MET A 68 4.63 10.75 -22.95
CA MET A 68 3.31 10.12 -23.04
C MET A 68 3.38 8.71 -23.61
N TYR A 69 4.17 8.50 -24.65
CA TYR A 69 4.42 7.18 -25.23
C TYR A 69 4.93 6.18 -24.18
N ILE A 70 5.91 6.56 -23.37
CA ILE A 70 6.47 5.70 -22.32
C ILE A 70 5.47 5.47 -21.20
N VAL A 71 4.77 6.51 -20.76
CA VAL A 71 3.70 6.42 -19.75
C VAL A 71 2.62 5.42 -20.20
N LEU A 72 2.18 5.48 -21.45
CA LEU A 72 1.15 4.58 -21.99
C LEU A 72 1.64 3.13 -22.09
N ILE A 73 2.88 2.90 -22.52
CA ILE A 73 3.47 1.55 -22.51
C ILE A 73 3.50 1.01 -21.08
N MET A 74 4.03 1.78 -20.14
CA MET A 74 4.10 1.38 -18.74
C MET A 74 2.71 1.14 -18.14
N ALA A 75 1.73 1.98 -18.45
CA ALA A 75 0.36 1.81 -18.01
C ALA A 75 -0.24 0.48 -18.48
N ILE A 76 -0.11 0.15 -19.78
CA ILE A 76 -0.59 -1.11 -20.33
C ILE A 76 0.13 -2.30 -19.68
N TYR A 77 1.46 -2.21 -19.51
CA TYR A 77 2.26 -3.29 -18.94
C TYR A 77 1.97 -3.54 -17.47
N TRP A 78 1.73 -2.49 -16.71
CA TRP A 78 1.33 -2.57 -15.30
C TRP A 78 -0.10 -3.08 -15.13
N VAL A 79 -1.05 -2.58 -15.92
CA VAL A 79 -2.46 -3.00 -15.82
C VAL A 79 -2.66 -4.46 -16.23
N LEU A 80 -1.99 -4.89 -17.30
CA LEU A 80 -2.10 -6.27 -17.80
C LEU A 80 -1.05 -7.22 -17.22
N GLU A 81 -0.16 -6.73 -16.34
CA GLU A 81 0.94 -7.48 -15.74
C GLU A 81 1.69 -8.35 -16.77
N LEU A 82 2.10 -7.71 -17.87
CA LEU A 82 2.76 -8.40 -18.99
C LEU A 82 4.20 -8.78 -18.68
N LEU A 83 4.86 -7.97 -17.85
CA LEU A 83 6.19 -8.20 -17.29
C LEU A 83 6.10 -8.07 -15.75
N PRO A 84 7.05 -8.65 -15.00
CA PRO A 84 7.11 -8.41 -13.56
C PRO A 84 7.12 -6.90 -13.27
N LEU A 85 6.27 -6.45 -12.34
CA LEU A 85 6.11 -5.02 -12.03
C LEU A 85 7.43 -4.26 -11.88
N PRO A 86 8.46 -4.79 -11.18
CA PRO A 86 9.75 -4.11 -11.06
C PRO A 86 10.48 -3.91 -12.40
N VAL A 87 10.35 -4.86 -13.33
CA VAL A 87 10.99 -4.81 -14.66
C VAL A 87 10.32 -3.75 -15.52
N THR A 88 8.99 -3.69 -15.54
CA THR A 88 8.25 -2.60 -16.19
C THR A 88 8.69 -1.25 -15.62
N SER A 89 8.87 -1.17 -14.30
CA SER A 89 9.31 0.05 -13.65
C SER A 89 10.75 0.44 -13.93
N MET A 90 11.59 -0.43 -14.51
CA MET A 90 12.94 -0.08 -14.96
C MET A 90 12.96 0.53 -16.36
N LEU A 91 11.85 0.48 -17.13
CA LEU A 91 11.80 1.02 -18.49
C LEU A 91 12.23 2.50 -18.59
N PRO A 92 11.87 3.42 -17.66
CA PRO A 92 12.33 4.79 -17.72
C PRO A 92 13.86 4.94 -17.70
N ILE A 93 14.59 4.04 -17.02
CA ILE A 93 16.06 4.09 -16.92
C ILE A 93 16.70 4.03 -18.31
N VAL A 94 16.09 3.27 -19.23
CA VAL A 94 16.57 3.12 -20.61
C VAL A 94 15.91 4.13 -21.54
N LEU A 95 14.58 4.27 -21.44
CA LEU A 95 13.80 5.01 -22.44
C LEU A 95 13.85 6.53 -22.24
N PHE A 96 14.03 7.05 -21.01
CA PHE A 96 14.07 8.50 -20.80
C PHE A 96 15.33 9.16 -21.39
N PRO A 97 16.55 8.64 -21.16
CA PRO A 97 17.74 9.23 -21.74
C PRO A 97 17.78 9.06 -23.26
N THR A 98 17.36 7.91 -23.78
CA THR A 98 17.37 7.62 -25.22
C THR A 98 16.35 8.45 -26.01
N MET A 99 15.22 8.81 -25.40
CA MET A 99 14.19 9.65 -26.02
C MET A 99 14.37 11.16 -25.76
N GLY A 100 15.40 11.55 -24.98
CA GLY A 100 15.71 12.95 -24.66
C GLY A 100 14.72 13.59 -23.68
N ILE A 101 14.20 12.83 -22.71
CA ILE A 101 13.23 13.29 -21.70
C ILE A 101 13.96 13.76 -20.44
N LEU A 102 14.77 12.86 -19.85
CA LEU A 102 15.61 13.13 -18.68
C LEU A 102 16.98 12.48 -18.91
N ASP A 103 18.03 13.10 -18.41
CA ASP A 103 19.37 12.52 -18.40
C ASP A 103 19.45 11.29 -17.47
N SER A 104 20.47 10.45 -17.68
CA SER A 104 20.66 9.22 -16.93
C SER A 104 20.81 9.46 -15.43
N ASP A 105 21.52 10.52 -15.02
CA ASP A 105 21.76 10.82 -13.62
C ASP A 105 20.47 11.25 -12.92
N LYS A 106 19.70 12.17 -13.50
CA LYS A 106 18.38 12.54 -12.96
C LYS A 106 17.39 11.38 -12.96
N THR A 107 17.40 10.55 -14.00
CA THR A 107 16.51 9.39 -14.09
C THR A 107 16.82 8.40 -12.96
N CYS A 108 18.09 8.04 -12.75
CA CYS A 108 18.51 7.14 -11.68
C CYS A 108 18.30 7.75 -10.29
N ALA A 109 18.51 9.06 -10.12
CA ALA A 109 18.24 9.77 -8.87
C ALA A 109 16.77 9.67 -8.44
N ALA A 110 15.83 9.56 -9.39
CA ALA A 110 14.42 9.36 -9.08
C ALA A 110 14.13 8.02 -8.36
N TYR A 111 14.96 6.98 -8.54
CA TYR A 111 14.82 5.69 -7.86
C TYR A 111 15.38 5.70 -6.44
N MET A 112 16.32 6.60 -6.14
CA MET A 112 16.95 6.74 -4.83
C MET A 112 16.43 7.94 -4.04
N LYS A 113 15.17 8.32 -4.27
CA LYS A 113 14.51 9.38 -3.46
C LYS A 113 14.44 8.95 -1.99
N GLU A 114 14.52 9.95 -1.12
CA GLU A 114 14.46 9.73 0.33
C GLU A 114 13.21 8.96 0.79
N THR A 115 12.06 9.14 0.14
CA THR A 115 10.85 8.38 0.44
C THR A 115 11.02 6.87 0.21
N ASN A 116 11.80 6.46 -0.80
CA ASN A 116 12.16 5.05 -0.98
C ASN A 116 13.04 4.55 0.15
N MET A 117 13.99 5.36 0.63
CA MET A 117 14.81 5.01 1.79
C MET A 117 13.94 4.88 3.05
N MET A 118 12.98 5.78 3.26
CA MET A 118 12.04 5.69 4.37
C MET A 118 11.25 4.38 4.34
N PHE A 119 10.66 4.04 3.18
CA PHE A 119 9.86 2.84 3.00
C PHE A 119 10.69 1.56 3.16
N MET A 120 11.85 1.48 2.51
CA MET A 120 12.74 0.33 2.60
C MET A 120 13.24 0.13 4.04
N GLY A 121 13.67 1.20 4.71
CA GLY A 121 14.08 1.10 6.11
C GLY A 121 12.92 0.68 7.03
N GLY A 122 11.70 1.13 6.76
CA GLY A 122 10.50 0.66 7.45
C GLY A 122 10.28 -0.86 7.28
N LEU A 123 10.41 -1.39 6.06
CA LEU A 123 10.35 -2.83 5.80
C LEU A 123 11.48 -3.61 6.48
N MET A 124 12.69 -3.04 6.55
CA MET A 124 13.84 -3.65 7.25
C MET A 124 13.60 -3.73 8.76
N ILE A 125 13.09 -2.65 9.37
CA ILE A 125 12.71 -2.61 10.79
C ILE A 125 11.62 -3.66 11.06
N ALA A 126 10.57 -3.67 10.23
CA ALA A 126 9.48 -4.63 10.32
C ALA A 126 9.99 -6.08 10.23
N ALA A 127 10.85 -6.40 9.26
CA ALA A 127 11.43 -7.72 9.09
C ALA A 127 12.26 -8.14 10.31
N GLY A 128 13.03 -7.23 10.90
CA GLY A 128 13.78 -7.49 12.13
C GLY A 128 12.87 -7.76 13.34
N VAL A 129 11.83 -6.95 13.52
CA VAL A 129 10.84 -7.16 14.59
C VAL A 129 10.08 -8.46 14.38
N GLN A 130 9.75 -8.83 13.15
CA GLN A 130 9.10 -10.11 12.83
C GLN A 130 10.01 -11.32 13.08
N HIS A 131 11.31 -11.16 12.90
CA HIS A 131 12.29 -12.19 13.22
C HIS A 131 12.35 -12.43 14.72
N SER A 132 12.11 -11.39 15.52
CA SER A 132 11.80 -11.57 16.94
C SER A 132 10.40 -12.18 17.09
N LYS A 133 10.21 -13.18 17.96
CA LYS A 133 8.89 -13.82 18.17
C LYS A 133 7.85 -12.86 18.81
N LEU A 134 8.18 -11.57 18.90
CA LEU A 134 7.41 -10.52 19.56
C LEU A 134 6.02 -10.32 18.94
N PRO A 135 5.83 -10.15 17.62
CA PRO A 135 4.49 -9.95 17.07
C PRO A 135 3.55 -11.14 17.34
N LYS A 136 4.07 -12.37 17.29
CA LYS A 136 3.31 -13.58 17.65
C LYS A 136 2.93 -13.60 19.13
N ARG A 137 3.82 -13.16 20.02
CA ARG A 137 3.53 -13.04 21.46
C ARG A 137 2.45 -12.00 21.73
N VAL A 138 2.54 -10.83 21.10
CA VAL A 138 1.54 -9.76 21.21
C VAL A 138 0.18 -10.24 20.71
N ALA A 139 0.13 -10.92 19.57
CA ALA A 139 -1.11 -11.46 19.02
C ALA A 139 -1.81 -12.44 19.98
N LEU A 140 -1.08 -13.44 20.49
CA LEU A 140 -1.63 -14.42 21.42
C LEU A 140 -2.07 -13.77 22.74
N TRP A 141 -1.30 -12.81 23.26
CA TRP A 141 -1.65 -12.08 24.48
C TRP A 141 -2.94 -11.28 24.30
N THR A 142 -3.09 -10.53 23.20
CA THR A 142 -4.31 -9.74 22.95
C THR A 142 -5.54 -10.64 22.87
N VAL A 143 -5.43 -11.81 22.23
CA VAL A 143 -6.55 -12.76 22.17
C VAL A 143 -6.93 -13.28 23.57
N GLN A 144 -5.95 -13.50 24.46
CA GLN A 144 -6.23 -13.89 25.85
C GLN A 144 -7.02 -12.82 26.61
N VAL A 145 -6.81 -11.54 26.30
CA VAL A 145 -7.49 -10.40 26.95
C VAL A 145 -8.92 -10.23 26.43
N VAL A 146 -9.13 -10.34 25.11
CA VAL A 146 -10.44 -10.07 24.47
C VAL A 146 -11.47 -11.19 24.74
N GLY A 147 -10.99 -12.42 24.94
CA GLY A 147 -11.81 -13.61 25.26
C GLY A 147 -12.13 -14.48 24.06
N CYS A 148 -12.78 -15.63 24.30
CA CYS A 148 -12.89 -16.71 23.30
C CYS A 148 -14.30 -17.00 22.78
N SER A 149 -15.25 -16.05 22.89
CA SER A 149 -16.47 -16.15 22.08
C SER A 149 -16.13 -15.84 20.62
N HIS A 150 -16.75 -16.53 19.66
CA HIS A 150 -16.41 -16.39 18.23
C HIS A 150 -16.31 -14.94 17.74
N ARG A 151 -17.30 -14.12 18.13
CA ARG A 151 -17.36 -12.69 17.77
C ARG A 151 -16.23 -11.88 18.42
N ARG A 152 -15.97 -12.08 19.71
CA ARG A 152 -14.88 -11.39 20.43
C ARG A 152 -13.52 -11.84 19.94
N LEU A 153 -13.36 -13.14 19.69
CA LEU A 153 -12.15 -13.74 19.16
C LEU A 153 -11.82 -13.21 17.77
N ASN A 154 -12.80 -13.21 16.85
CA ASN A 154 -12.66 -12.62 15.53
C ASN A 154 -12.31 -11.12 15.62
N PHE A 155 -12.98 -10.36 16.50
CA PHE A 155 -12.64 -8.95 16.72
C PHE A 155 -11.20 -8.75 17.20
N GLY A 156 -10.76 -9.53 18.19
CA GLY A 156 -9.38 -9.47 18.70
C GLY A 156 -8.34 -9.77 17.61
N LEU A 157 -8.56 -10.82 16.82
CA LEU A 157 -7.69 -11.16 15.69
C LEU A 157 -7.68 -10.07 14.61
N THR A 158 -8.84 -9.51 14.30
CA THR A 158 -8.99 -8.41 13.33
C THR A 158 -8.20 -7.18 13.77
N PHE A 159 -8.40 -6.76 15.03
CA PHE A 159 -7.74 -5.58 15.59
C PHE A 159 -6.21 -5.74 15.66
N VAL A 160 -5.73 -6.91 16.10
CA VAL A 160 -4.31 -7.24 16.12
C VAL A 160 -3.73 -7.22 14.70
N THR A 161 -4.42 -7.83 13.73
CA THR A 161 -3.95 -7.87 12.34
C THR A 161 -3.83 -6.46 11.76
N MET A 162 -4.84 -5.61 11.99
CA MET A 162 -4.82 -4.21 11.59
C MET A 162 -3.64 -3.47 12.22
N PHE A 163 -3.45 -3.59 13.54
CA PHE A 163 -2.34 -2.93 14.24
C PHE A 163 -0.97 -3.38 13.73
N ILE A 164 -0.78 -4.67 13.48
CA ILE A 164 0.49 -5.19 12.95
C ILE A 164 0.74 -4.66 11.54
N SER A 165 -0.31 -4.61 10.71
CA SER A 165 -0.20 -4.15 9.32
C SER A 165 0.03 -2.64 9.18
N MET A 166 -0.16 -1.85 10.24
CA MET A 166 0.27 -0.44 10.25
C MET A 166 1.79 -0.29 10.08
N TRP A 167 2.56 -1.33 10.40
CA TRP A 167 4.01 -1.26 10.50
C TRP A 167 4.73 -2.28 9.63
N VAL A 168 4.02 -3.34 9.27
CA VAL A 168 4.49 -4.48 8.50
C VAL A 168 3.68 -4.51 7.20
N SER A 169 4.30 -4.95 6.10
CA SER A 169 3.56 -5.15 4.84
C SER A 169 2.31 -6.04 5.02
N ASN A 170 1.23 -5.68 4.32
CA ASN A 170 -0.06 -6.37 4.40
C ASN A 170 0.06 -7.89 4.19
N ALA A 171 0.86 -8.31 3.20
CA ALA A 171 1.11 -9.72 2.90
C ALA A 171 1.74 -10.45 4.10
N ALA A 172 2.80 -9.88 4.68
CA ALA A 172 3.51 -10.50 5.79
C ALA A 172 2.67 -10.51 7.09
N ALA A 173 1.85 -9.48 7.33
CA ALA A 173 0.88 -9.48 8.42
C ALA A 173 -0.15 -10.61 8.28
N THR A 174 -0.71 -10.79 7.08
CA THR A 174 -1.65 -11.88 6.79
C THR A 174 -1.00 -13.26 6.93
N THR A 175 0.16 -13.49 6.31
CA THR A 175 0.87 -14.77 6.40
C THR A 175 1.19 -15.17 7.85
N MET A 176 1.47 -14.19 8.71
CA MET A 176 1.70 -14.46 10.12
C MET A 176 0.43 -14.84 10.89
N MET A 177 -0.71 -14.24 10.54
CA MET A 177 -1.99 -14.48 11.21
C MET A 177 -2.68 -15.76 10.73
N VAL A 178 -2.42 -16.22 9.51
CA VAL A 178 -3.01 -17.44 8.95
C VAL A 178 -2.78 -18.67 9.84
N PRO A 179 -1.54 -19.05 10.23
CA PRO A 179 -1.32 -20.21 11.09
C PRO A 179 -1.97 -20.08 12.48
N ILE A 180 -2.16 -18.85 12.97
CA ILE A 180 -2.84 -18.59 14.25
C ILE A 180 -4.35 -18.86 14.08
N VAL A 181 -4.93 -18.39 12.97
CA VAL A 181 -6.34 -18.64 12.64
C VAL A 181 -6.59 -20.13 12.38
N GLU A 182 -5.72 -20.81 11.63
CA GLU A 182 -5.78 -22.27 11.40
C GLU A 182 -5.81 -23.04 12.72
N ALA A 183 -4.82 -22.81 13.59
CA ALA A 183 -4.74 -23.49 14.88
C ALA A 183 -5.97 -23.22 15.77
N ILE A 184 -6.58 -22.04 15.67
CA ILE A 184 -7.82 -21.72 16.38
C ILE A 184 -9.01 -22.47 15.78
N LEU A 185 -9.14 -22.50 14.46
CA LEU A 185 -10.26 -23.15 13.77
C LEU A 185 -10.23 -24.67 13.96
N GLU A 186 -9.06 -25.31 13.88
CA GLU A 186 -8.89 -26.75 14.15
C GLU A 186 -9.36 -27.14 15.56
N VAL A 187 -9.01 -26.34 16.56
CA VAL A 187 -9.44 -26.56 17.94
C VAL A 187 -10.96 -26.43 18.07
N LEU A 188 -11.58 -25.50 17.34
CA LEU A 188 -13.03 -25.34 17.35
C LEU A 188 -13.75 -26.55 16.71
N GLU A 189 -13.19 -27.11 15.65
CA GLU A 189 -13.72 -28.31 14.99
C GLU A 189 -13.57 -29.58 15.83
N GLN A 190 -12.41 -29.80 16.46
CA GLN A 190 -12.18 -30.94 17.36
C GLN A 190 -13.20 -31.02 18.51
N GLN A 191 -13.79 -29.88 18.88
CA GLN A 191 -14.80 -29.79 19.93
C GLN A 191 -16.25 -29.87 19.41
N GLY A 192 -16.45 -30.03 18.11
CA GLY A 192 -17.78 -30.02 17.49
C GLY A 192 -18.48 -28.65 17.57
N LEU A 193 -17.72 -27.56 17.70
CA LEU A 193 -18.24 -26.19 17.84
C LEU A 193 -18.32 -25.46 16.49
N GLY A 194 -18.12 -26.17 15.39
CA GLY A 194 -18.24 -25.68 14.02
C GLY A 194 -17.36 -26.50 13.11
N ASP A 195 -17.89 -26.96 11.98
CA ASP A 195 -17.09 -27.64 10.97
C ASP A 195 -16.19 -26.59 10.29
N VAL A 196 -14.87 -26.82 10.23
CA VAL A 196 -13.97 -25.91 9.49
C VAL A 196 -14.31 -26.00 8.00
N PHE A 197 -14.58 -27.22 7.55
CA PHE A 197 -15.01 -27.53 6.20
C PHE A 197 -16.32 -28.31 6.17
N ILE A 198 -17.28 -27.83 5.38
CA ILE A 198 -18.56 -28.48 5.16
C ILE A 198 -18.40 -29.48 4.01
N ASN A 199 -18.26 -30.76 4.35
CA ASN A 199 -18.40 -31.83 3.36
C ASN A 199 -19.89 -32.04 3.05
N LYS A 200 -20.29 -31.86 1.79
CA LYS A 200 -21.69 -31.99 1.32
C LYS A 200 -22.30 -33.39 1.46
N LYS A 201 -21.58 -34.37 2.01
CA LYS A 201 -22.09 -35.72 2.32
C LYS A 201 -21.93 -36.05 3.81
N LYS A 202 -22.81 -35.52 4.65
CA LYS A 202 -23.21 -36.20 5.89
C LYS A 202 -24.75 -36.26 5.96
N ASN A 203 -25.24 -37.45 5.58
CA ASN A 203 -26.55 -38.07 5.81
C ASN A 203 -27.75 -37.60 4.95
N PRO A 204 -28.37 -38.49 4.14
CA PRO A 204 -29.83 -38.56 4.10
C PRO A 204 -30.36 -39.20 5.41
N PRO A 205 -31.60 -38.93 5.82
CA PRO A 205 -32.20 -39.53 7.00
C PRO A 205 -32.25 -41.05 6.85
N ALA A 206 -32.01 -41.77 7.94
CA ALA A 206 -32.34 -43.18 8.03
C ALA A 206 -33.87 -43.32 8.00
N GLU A 207 -34.43 -43.67 6.85
CA GLU A 207 -35.79 -44.21 6.78
C GLU A 207 -35.89 -45.31 5.72
N ASN A 208 -36.07 -46.53 6.26
CA ASN A 208 -36.79 -47.69 5.74
C ASN A 208 -36.59 -48.14 4.29
N GLY A 209 -35.90 -49.28 4.21
CA GLY A 209 -35.87 -50.28 3.14
C GLY A 209 -36.84 -50.13 1.98
N LYS A 210 -36.27 -49.92 0.80
CA LYS A 210 -36.63 -50.63 -0.44
C LYS A 210 -35.54 -50.46 -1.49
N ASP A 211 -35.19 -51.57 -2.11
CA ASP A 211 -34.13 -51.74 -3.09
C ASP A 211 -34.18 -50.68 -4.20
N THR A 212 -33.14 -49.85 -4.30
CA THR A 212 -32.86 -49.13 -5.55
C THR A 212 -31.37 -49.23 -5.85
N LYS A 213 -31.08 -49.81 -7.02
CA LYS A 213 -29.76 -50.16 -7.52
C LYS A 213 -28.77 -48.98 -7.45
N ALA A 214 -27.63 -49.23 -6.82
CA ALA A 214 -26.51 -48.32 -6.75
C ALA A 214 -25.94 -48.08 -8.17
N VAL A 215 -26.13 -46.87 -8.69
CA VAL A 215 -25.28 -46.35 -9.77
C VAL A 215 -24.08 -45.71 -9.10
N ALA A 216 -22.95 -46.43 -9.13
CA ALA A 216 -21.64 -45.91 -8.78
C ALA A 216 -21.26 -44.81 -9.79
N LYS A 217 -21.52 -43.55 -9.46
CA LYS A 217 -20.83 -42.43 -10.09
C LYS A 217 -19.45 -42.32 -9.44
N THR A 218 -18.43 -42.60 -10.24
CA THR A 218 -17.01 -42.31 -10.05
C THR A 218 -16.83 -40.98 -9.31
N GLY A 219 -16.24 -41.05 -8.12
CA GLY A 219 -15.98 -39.91 -7.26
C GLY A 219 -14.81 -39.10 -7.76
N GLU A 220 -15.09 -37.90 -8.24
CA GLU A 220 -14.21 -36.77 -7.98
C GLU A 220 -14.43 -36.41 -6.50
N GLU A 221 -13.37 -36.42 -5.69
CA GLU A 221 -13.41 -35.86 -4.33
C GLU A 221 -13.76 -34.36 -4.47
N GLU A 222 -15.04 -34.01 -4.29
CA GLU A 222 -15.47 -32.61 -4.24
C GLU A 222 -14.66 -31.92 -3.15
N THR A 223 -13.87 -30.92 -3.52
CA THR A 223 -13.02 -30.17 -2.59
C THR A 223 -13.87 -29.67 -1.42
N PRO A 224 -13.49 -29.95 -0.16
CA PRO A 224 -14.23 -29.51 1.02
C PRO A 224 -14.45 -27.99 0.99
N MET A 225 -15.71 -27.52 1.04
CA MET A 225 -15.99 -26.09 1.06
C MET A 225 -15.80 -25.53 2.47
N PRO A 226 -15.13 -24.38 2.66
CA PRO A 226 -15.00 -23.77 3.97
C PRO A 226 -16.36 -23.32 4.50
N SER A 227 -16.57 -23.45 5.81
CA SER A 227 -17.80 -22.94 6.44
C SER A 227 -17.83 -21.40 6.43
N ASP A 228 -19.03 -20.81 6.55
CA ASP A 228 -19.17 -19.34 6.60
C ASP A 228 -18.41 -18.73 7.78
N ILE A 229 -18.22 -19.46 8.89
CA ILE A 229 -17.41 -19.05 10.04
C ILE A 229 -15.93 -18.98 9.62
N THR A 230 -15.41 -20.06 9.02
CA THR A 230 -14.04 -20.13 8.50
C THR A 230 -13.76 -18.98 7.53
N ILE A 231 -14.65 -18.77 6.55
CA ILE A 231 -14.56 -17.65 5.60
C ILE A 231 -14.50 -16.31 6.33
N CYS A 232 -15.34 -16.11 7.37
CA CYS A 232 -15.33 -14.87 8.14
C CYS A 232 -14.01 -14.62 8.86
N TYR A 233 -13.38 -15.63 9.46
CA TYR A 233 -12.07 -15.46 10.11
C TYR A 233 -10.99 -15.05 9.12
N TYR A 234 -10.93 -15.73 7.98
CA TYR A 234 -9.94 -15.47 6.94
C TYR A 234 -10.14 -14.11 6.24
N LEU A 235 -11.37 -13.77 5.86
CA LEU A 235 -11.67 -12.46 5.27
C LEU A 235 -11.44 -11.32 6.27
N SER A 236 -11.78 -11.52 7.56
CA SER A 236 -11.51 -10.52 8.61
C SER A 236 -10.02 -10.18 8.70
N ILE A 237 -9.11 -11.17 8.70
CA ILE A 237 -7.66 -10.89 8.78
C ILE A 237 -7.10 -10.29 7.47
N ALA A 238 -7.60 -10.70 6.30
CA ALA A 238 -7.14 -10.18 5.01
C ALA A 238 -7.57 -8.71 4.80
N TYR A 239 -8.80 -8.38 5.14
CA TYR A 239 -9.30 -7.01 5.06
C TYR A 239 -8.70 -6.14 6.16
N ALA A 240 -8.45 -6.71 7.33
CA ALA A 240 -7.78 -5.99 8.42
C ALA A 240 -6.33 -5.64 8.10
N SER A 241 -5.58 -6.53 7.45
CA SER A 241 -4.22 -6.18 7.04
C SER A 241 -4.24 -5.08 5.97
N THR A 242 -5.16 -5.19 5.00
CA THR A 242 -5.34 -4.18 3.96
C THR A 242 -5.67 -2.80 4.53
N LEU A 243 -6.64 -2.70 5.44
CA LEU A 243 -7.00 -1.44 6.10
C LEU A 243 -5.92 -0.96 7.07
N GLY A 244 -5.29 -1.86 7.82
CA GLY A 244 -4.20 -1.52 8.74
C GLY A 244 -3.02 -0.85 8.04
N GLY A 245 -2.67 -1.33 6.84
CA GLY A 245 -1.61 -0.72 6.00
C GLY A 245 -1.87 0.75 5.66
N CYS A 246 -3.13 1.18 5.61
CA CYS A 246 -3.51 2.56 5.34
C CYS A 246 -3.19 3.54 6.47
N GLY A 247 -2.95 3.05 7.70
CA GLY A 247 -2.80 3.92 8.89
C GLY A 247 -1.52 4.75 8.93
N THR A 248 -0.43 4.28 8.29
CA THR A 248 0.88 4.96 8.32
C THR A 248 1.51 5.02 6.92
N LEU A 249 2.53 5.87 6.75
CA LEU A 249 3.26 5.96 5.48
C LEU A 249 4.03 4.68 5.11
N VAL A 250 4.43 3.89 6.11
CA VAL A 250 5.24 2.67 5.93
C VAL A 250 4.37 1.43 5.70
N GLY A 251 3.13 1.43 6.20
CA GLY A 251 2.25 0.25 6.19
C GLY A 251 2.01 -0.33 4.80
N THR A 252 1.77 0.53 3.80
CA THR A 252 1.57 0.11 2.40
C THR A 252 2.43 0.93 1.43
N ALA A 253 2.88 0.26 0.36
CA ALA A 253 3.66 0.88 -0.69
C ALA A 253 2.89 1.98 -1.45
N THR A 254 1.55 1.96 -1.50
CA THR A 254 0.77 3.04 -2.12
C THR A 254 0.95 4.37 -1.39
N ASN A 255 1.01 4.35 -0.06
CA ASN A 255 1.22 5.55 0.75
C ASN A 255 2.61 6.15 0.52
N SER A 256 3.61 5.29 0.33
CA SER A 256 4.96 5.71 -0.03
C SER A 256 5.04 6.24 -1.48
N ALA A 257 4.31 5.61 -2.42
CA ALA A 257 4.16 6.12 -3.78
C ALA A 257 3.55 7.53 -3.77
N PHE A 258 2.46 7.71 -3.01
CA PHE A 258 1.85 9.02 -2.79
C PHE A 258 2.84 10.03 -2.24
N LYS A 259 3.53 9.71 -1.13
CA LYS A 259 4.46 10.66 -0.50
C LYS A 259 5.57 11.10 -1.46
N GLY A 260 6.13 10.16 -2.24
CA GLY A 260 7.21 10.48 -3.16
C GLY A 260 6.76 11.24 -4.40
N ILE A 261 5.58 10.92 -4.96
CA ILE A 261 4.99 11.69 -6.07
C ILE A 261 4.58 13.08 -5.60
N PHE A 262 3.89 13.18 -4.46
CA PHE A 262 3.46 14.44 -3.86
C PHE A 262 4.64 15.37 -3.56
N ASP A 263 5.74 14.84 -3.01
CA ASP A 263 6.96 15.63 -2.77
C ASP A 263 7.64 16.13 -4.04
N SER A 264 7.49 15.41 -5.16
CA SER A 264 8.03 15.80 -6.46
C SER A 264 7.19 16.88 -7.14
N GLU A 265 5.88 16.68 -7.08
CA GLU A 265 4.89 17.54 -7.71
C GLU A 265 4.72 18.84 -6.92
N PHE A 266 4.73 18.78 -5.59
CA PHE A 266 4.48 19.91 -4.69
C PHE A 266 5.59 20.08 -3.63
N PRO A 267 6.83 20.46 -4.03
CA PRO A 267 7.94 20.64 -3.10
C PRO A 267 7.64 21.63 -1.97
N GLU A 268 6.84 22.66 -2.23
CA GLU A 268 6.39 23.67 -1.28
C GLU A 268 5.51 23.09 -0.17
N TYR A 269 4.69 22.09 -0.48
CA TYR A 269 3.83 21.39 0.49
C TYR A 269 4.49 20.14 1.08
N SER A 270 5.70 19.78 0.67
CA SER A 270 6.39 18.54 1.08
C SER A 270 6.52 18.36 2.60
N SER A 271 6.71 19.46 3.34
CA SER A 271 6.81 19.43 4.82
C SER A 271 5.46 19.27 5.51
N SER A 272 4.34 19.57 4.82
CA SER A 272 3.00 19.54 5.40
C SER A 272 2.47 18.12 5.60
N VAL A 273 2.95 17.15 4.80
CA VAL A 273 2.57 15.73 4.89
C VAL A 273 3.79 14.93 5.33
N ASN A 274 4.19 15.11 6.59
CA ASN A 274 5.19 14.24 7.22
C ASN A 274 4.53 12.98 7.81
N PHE A 275 5.35 12.07 8.33
CA PHE A 275 4.86 10.83 8.94
C PHE A 275 3.77 11.08 10.00
N PHE A 276 3.97 12.04 10.91
CA PHE A 276 3.02 12.38 11.96
C PHE A 276 1.67 12.86 11.38
N TRP A 277 1.68 13.84 10.48
CA TRP A 277 0.46 14.40 9.91
C TRP A 277 -0.30 13.42 9.04
N PHE A 278 0.42 12.59 8.27
CA PHE A 278 -0.22 11.50 7.53
C PHE A 278 -0.89 10.48 8.45
N MET A 279 -0.24 10.11 9.55
CA MET A 279 -0.81 9.21 10.56
C MET A 279 -2.01 9.84 11.27
N ALA A 280 -1.93 11.13 11.63
CA ALA A 280 -3.01 11.87 12.27
C ALA A 280 -4.26 11.96 11.37
N TYR A 281 -4.07 12.11 10.06
CA TYR A 281 -5.15 12.05 9.08
C TYR A 281 -5.70 10.63 8.90
N SER A 282 -4.84 9.63 8.69
CA SER A 282 -5.25 8.31 8.18
C SER A 282 -5.72 7.35 9.29
N THR A 283 -5.15 7.45 10.50
CA THR A 283 -5.42 6.49 11.58
C THR A 283 -6.86 6.55 12.10
N PRO A 284 -7.47 7.72 12.37
CA PRO A 284 -8.85 7.75 12.87
C PRO A 284 -9.88 7.20 11.87
N PRO A 285 -9.88 7.60 10.58
CA PRO A 285 -10.74 6.98 9.57
C PRO A 285 -10.48 5.48 9.41
N MET A 286 -9.21 5.03 9.49
CA MET A 286 -8.86 3.61 9.45
C MET A 286 -9.52 2.82 10.59
N LEU A 287 -9.49 3.31 11.83
CA LEU A 287 -10.12 2.65 12.97
C LEU A 287 -11.64 2.52 12.79
N ILE A 288 -12.28 3.57 12.27
CA ILE A 288 -13.72 3.58 11.99
C ILE A 288 -14.04 2.59 10.86
N MET A 289 -13.29 2.64 9.75
CA MET A 289 -13.43 1.70 8.64
C MET A 289 -13.28 0.27 9.14
N GLN A 290 -12.25 -0.02 9.93
CA GLN A 290 -12.00 -1.36 10.45
C GLN A 290 -13.16 -1.88 11.28
N LEU A 291 -13.69 -1.05 12.19
CA LEU A 291 -14.80 -1.44 13.05
C LEU A 291 -16.07 -1.72 12.23
N LEU A 292 -16.39 -0.87 11.26
CA LEU A 292 -17.56 -1.04 10.40
C LEU A 292 -17.40 -2.22 9.44
N VAL A 293 -16.22 -2.43 8.86
CA VAL A 293 -15.92 -3.61 8.04
C VAL A 293 -16.05 -4.89 8.85
N TRP A 294 -15.54 -4.91 10.08
CA TRP A 294 -15.74 -6.03 10.99
C TRP A 294 -17.24 -6.27 11.22
N LEU A 295 -18.02 -5.24 11.56
CA LEU A 295 -19.48 -5.36 11.72
C LEU A 295 -20.16 -5.91 10.46
N ALA A 296 -19.80 -5.42 9.26
CA ALA A 296 -20.37 -5.88 8.00
C ALA A 296 -20.11 -7.37 7.74
N LEU A 297 -18.89 -7.85 8.04
CA LEU A 297 -18.56 -9.27 7.94
C LEU A 297 -19.33 -10.11 8.96
N GLN A 298 -19.51 -9.60 10.18
CA GLN A 298 -20.29 -10.25 11.23
C GLN A 298 -21.78 -10.38 10.86
N VAL A 299 -22.35 -9.36 10.21
CA VAL A 299 -23.74 -9.39 9.70
C VAL A 299 -23.85 -10.38 8.54
N THR A 300 -22.88 -10.40 7.63
CA THR A 300 -22.89 -11.21 6.41
C THR A 300 -22.71 -12.70 6.70
N PHE A 301 -21.72 -13.06 7.52
CA PHE A 301 -21.31 -14.45 7.73
C PHE A 301 -21.69 -15.03 9.11
N MET A 302 -21.75 -14.20 10.16
CA MET A 302 -22.04 -14.65 11.54
C MET A 302 -23.47 -14.29 12.01
N GLY A 303 -24.33 -13.79 11.11
CA GLY A 303 -25.74 -13.51 11.37
C GLY A 303 -25.98 -12.51 12.51
N MET A 304 -25.04 -11.59 12.76
CA MET A 304 -25.26 -10.48 13.71
C MET A 304 -26.48 -9.68 13.22
N PHE A 305 -27.52 -9.54 14.06
CA PHE A 305 -28.86 -9.01 13.72
C PHE A 305 -29.83 -9.95 12.96
N ARG A 306 -29.49 -11.24 12.79
CA ARG A 306 -30.42 -12.29 12.33
C ARG A 306 -30.46 -13.45 13.33
N PRO A 307 -31.04 -13.27 14.54
CA PRO A 307 -30.97 -14.26 15.62
C PRO A 307 -31.64 -15.60 15.28
N ASN A 308 -32.61 -15.60 14.36
CA ASN A 308 -33.30 -16.81 13.90
C ASN A 308 -32.56 -17.56 12.77
N SER A 309 -31.44 -17.02 12.27
CA SER A 309 -30.64 -17.67 11.22
C SER A 309 -29.86 -18.87 11.76
N GLU A 310 -29.69 -19.90 10.93
CA GLU A 310 -28.88 -21.07 11.22
C GLU A 310 -27.43 -20.68 11.59
N ALA A 311 -26.89 -19.65 10.95
CA ALA A 311 -25.56 -19.11 11.24
C ALA A 311 -25.45 -18.54 12.67
N ALA A 312 -26.47 -17.80 13.13
CA ALA A 312 -26.49 -17.23 14.48
C ALA A 312 -26.63 -18.32 15.55
N ARG A 313 -27.44 -19.36 15.28
CA ARG A 313 -27.58 -20.52 16.19
C ARG A 313 -26.27 -21.31 16.30
N LYS A 314 -25.54 -21.52 15.20
CA LYS A 314 -24.20 -22.17 15.19
C LYS A 314 -23.19 -21.37 16.03
N VAL A 315 -23.08 -20.07 15.79
CA VAL A 315 -22.14 -19.18 16.53
C VAL A 315 -22.47 -19.12 18.03
N ASN A 316 -23.74 -19.06 18.40
CA ASN A 316 -24.16 -19.03 19.81
C ASN A 316 -23.93 -20.37 20.51
N LYS A 317 -24.24 -21.50 19.85
CA LYS A 317 -23.98 -22.85 20.37
C LYS A 317 -22.47 -23.12 20.51
N ALA A 318 -21.66 -22.51 19.67
CA ALA A 318 -20.20 -22.61 19.69
C ALA A 318 -19.53 -21.78 20.81
N SER A 319 -20.24 -20.82 21.40
CA SER A 319 -19.68 -19.95 22.44
C SER A 319 -19.44 -20.65 23.78
N SER A 320 -19.95 -21.88 23.97
CA SER A 320 -19.75 -22.69 25.19
C SER A 320 -18.38 -23.35 25.27
N GLY A 321 -17.60 -23.45 24.18
CA GLY A 321 -16.22 -23.97 24.19
C GLY A 321 -15.12 -22.95 24.45
N SER A 322 -15.49 -21.71 24.76
CA SER A 322 -14.57 -20.59 25.03
C SER A 322 -13.46 -20.93 26.03
N ILE A 323 -13.71 -21.84 26.99
CA ILE A 323 -12.72 -22.24 28.00
C ILE A 323 -11.60 -23.08 27.37
N THR A 324 -11.90 -23.98 26.45
CA THR A 324 -10.89 -24.86 25.86
C THR A 324 -10.10 -24.17 24.75
N THR A 325 -10.73 -23.32 23.94
CA THR A 325 -10.01 -22.45 23.00
C THR A 325 -8.98 -21.59 23.76
N MET A 326 -9.36 -21.05 24.93
CA MET A 326 -8.43 -20.31 25.80
C MET A 326 -7.27 -21.17 26.31
N LYS A 327 -7.49 -22.47 26.61
CA LYS A 327 -6.42 -23.38 27.03
C LYS A 327 -5.37 -23.55 25.92
N VAL A 328 -5.80 -23.75 24.68
CA VAL A 328 -4.86 -23.90 23.55
C VAL A 328 -4.09 -22.60 23.29
N ILE A 329 -4.75 -21.44 23.35
CA ILE A 329 -4.07 -20.14 23.19
C ILE A 329 -3.05 -19.92 24.31
N LYS A 330 -3.38 -20.30 25.56
CA LYS A 330 -2.44 -20.25 26.69
C LYS A 330 -1.27 -21.20 26.51
N GLU A 331 -1.51 -22.39 25.96
CA GLU A 331 -0.46 -23.36 25.66
C GLU A 331 0.47 -22.88 24.54
N GLN A 332 -0.09 -22.37 23.43
CA GLN A 332 0.69 -21.73 22.35
C GLN A 332 1.53 -20.55 22.87
N TYR A 333 0.97 -19.75 23.77
CA TYR A 333 1.70 -18.66 24.41
C TYR A 333 2.82 -19.18 25.32
N ARG A 334 2.56 -20.24 26.10
CA ARG A 334 3.56 -20.89 26.96
C ARG A 334 4.69 -21.53 26.13
N ASN A 335 4.38 -22.07 24.96
CA ASN A 335 5.34 -22.67 24.03
C ASN A 335 6.33 -21.65 23.43
N LEU A 336 6.03 -20.35 23.51
CA LEU A 336 6.99 -19.30 23.12
C LEU A 336 8.12 -19.13 24.14
N GLY A 337 7.99 -19.65 25.36
CA GLY A 337 8.97 -19.48 26.44
C GLY A 337 8.98 -18.05 27.03
N PRO A 338 9.93 -17.76 27.94
CA PRO A 338 10.10 -16.42 28.52
C PRO A 338 10.50 -15.39 27.46
N ILE A 339 10.25 -14.10 27.74
CA ILE A 339 10.64 -13.01 26.83
C ILE A 339 12.15 -12.99 26.71
N THR A 340 12.64 -13.17 25.48
CA THR A 340 14.07 -13.18 25.17
C THR A 340 14.63 -11.75 25.07
N PHE A 341 15.95 -11.60 25.21
CA PHE A 341 16.60 -10.30 24.98
C PHE A 341 16.33 -9.78 23.57
N HIS A 342 16.37 -10.66 22.56
CA HIS A 342 16.04 -10.35 21.18
C HIS A 342 14.64 -9.72 21.02
N GLU A 343 13.62 -10.30 21.67
CA GLU A 343 12.25 -9.73 21.67
C GLU A 343 12.22 -8.35 22.32
N ARG A 344 12.88 -8.19 23.48
CA ARG A 344 12.91 -6.91 24.21
C ARG A 344 13.65 -5.82 23.45
N ALA A 345 14.82 -6.12 22.90
CA ALA A 345 15.64 -5.18 22.14
C ALA A 345 14.95 -4.77 20.83
N SER A 346 14.36 -5.72 20.10
CA SER A 346 13.60 -5.42 18.88
C SER A 346 12.37 -4.57 19.17
N GLY A 347 11.63 -4.87 20.26
CA GLY A 347 10.50 -4.06 20.70
C GLY A 347 10.90 -2.65 21.12
N LEU A 348 12.04 -2.50 21.83
CA LEU A 348 12.55 -1.19 22.22
C LEU A 348 12.96 -0.34 21.00
N LEU A 349 13.68 -0.92 20.04
CA LEU A 349 14.07 -0.24 18.81
C LEU A 349 12.86 0.15 17.96
N PHE A 350 11.84 -0.70 17.93
CA PHE A 350 10.59 -0.41 17.25
C PHE A 350 9.85 0.79 17.90
N ILE A 351 9.71 0.79 19.23
CA ILE A 351 9.11 1.92 19.97
C ILE A 351 9.94 3.19 19.74
N LEU A 352 11.28 3.08 19.76
CA LEU A 352 12.17 4.19 19.47
C LEU A 352 11.98 4.73 18.03
N ALA A 353 11.79 3.85 17.04
CA ALA A 353 11.51 4.25 15.66
C ALA A 353 10.21 5.07 15.57
N VAL A 354 9.12 4.57 16.18
CA VAL A 354 7.83 5.27 16.22
C VAL A 354 7.94 6.62 16.91
N PHE A 355 8.66 6.67 18.04
CA PHE A 355 8.94 7.91 18.75
C PHE A 355 9.69 8.89 17.85
N LEU A 356 10.79 8.48 17.22
CA LEU A 356 11.55 9.36 16.33
C LEU A 356 10.73 9.84 15.14
N TYR A 357 9.83 9.03 14.56
CA TYR A 357 8.95 9.51 13.49
C TYR A 357 7.98 10.61 13.97
N ILE A 358 7.29 10.38 15.08
CA ILE A 358 6.29 11.32 15.63
C ILE A 358 6.95 12.64 16.03
N PHE A 359 8.09 12.55 16.72
CA PHE A 359 8.78 13.72 17.29
C PHE A 359 9.76 14.39 16.31
N ARG A 360 9.81 13.98 15.03
CA ARG A 360 10.69 14.58 14.02
C ARG A 360 10.39 16.05 13.79
N ARG A 361 9.15 16.36 13.43
CA ARG A 361 8.60 17.70 13.24
C ARG A 361 7.09 17.68 13.52
N PRO A 362 6.69 17.55 14.80
CA PRO A 362 5.28 17.39 15.17
C PRO A 362 4.44 18.66 14.94
N GLY A 363 5.07 19.81 14.68
CA GLY A 363 4.39 21.06 14.34
C GLY A 363 3.95 21.91 15.55
N PHE A 364 3.69 21.30 16.70
CA PHE A 364 3.33 22.01 17.94
C PHE A 364 4.53 22.35 18.84
N MET A 365 5.68 21.72 18.60
CA MET A 365 6.93 22.00 19.29
C MET A 365 8.11 21.78 18.34
N PRO A 366 9.29 22.38 18.60
CA PRO A 366 10.49 22.10 17.82
C PRO A 366 10.79 20.60 17.89
N GLY A 367 10.86 19.97 16.73
CA GLY A 367 11.15 18.54 16.66
C GLY A 367 12.65 18.27 16.76
N TRP A 368 13.03 17.01 16.98
CA TRP A 368 14.46 16.68 17.11
C TRP A 368 15.26 16.98 15.83
N ALA A 369 14.60 16.98 14.66
CA ALA A 369 15.26 17.34 13.40
C ALA A 369 15.77 18.78 13.41
N ASP A 370 14.99 19.71 13.98
CA ASP A 370 15.34 21.14 14.05
C ASP A 370 16.38 21.41 15.14
N ALA A 371 16.41 20.58 16.19
CA ALA A 371 17.41 20.68 17.26
C ALA A 371 18.81 20.18 16.84
N VAL A 372 18.86 19.19 15.94
CA VAL A 372 20.13 18.54 15.54
C VAL A 372 20.80 19.22 14.36
N SER A 373 20.04 19.72 13.37
CA SER A 373 20.62 20.30 12.16
C SER A 373 19.75 21.41 11.58
N SER A 374 20.40 22.40 10.97
CA SER A 374 19.74 23.41 10.13
C SER A 374 19.36 22.87 8.74
N LEU A 375 19.85 21.69 8.35
CA LEU A 375 19.53 21.07 7.07
C LEU A 375 18.16 20.39 7.11
N LYS A 376 17.52 20.26 5.94
CA LYS A 376 16.21 19.61 5.79
C LYS A 376 16.32 18.10 6.02
N VAL A 377 16.12 17.66 7.27
CA VAL A 377 16.06 16.23 7.63
C VAL A 377 14.65 15.69 7.40
N LYS A 378 14.52 14.64 6.57
CA LYS A 378 13.26 13.93 6.29
C LYS A 378 13.12 12.61 7.08
N ASP A 379 11.99 11.92 6.95
CA ASP A 379 11.61 10.74 7.75
C ASP A 379 12.52 9.52 7.51
N GLY A 380 13.14 9.39 6.34
CA GLY A 380 13.98 8.26 5.95
C GLY A 380 15.29 8.17 6.72
N VAL A 381 15.78 9.28 7.27
CA VAL A 381 16.95 9.27 8.17
C VAL A 381 16.63 8.46 9.42
N THR A 382 15.42 8.59 9.97
CA THR A 382 14.96 7.80 11.12
C THR A 382 14.94 6.31 10.79
N SER A 383 14.37 5.93 9.64
CA SER A 383 14.32 4.52 9.23
C SER A 383 15.72 3.93 9.16
N MET A 384 16.64 4.60 8.45
CA MET A 384 18.00 4.10 8.23
C MET A 384 18.82 4.05 9.51
N PHE A 385 18.66 5.04 10.39
CA PHE A 385 19.32 5.06 11.69
C PHE A 385 18.94 3.82 12.53
N ILE A 386 17.65 3.49 12.62
CA ILE A 386 17.20 2.32 13.38
C ILE A 386 17.68 1.02 12.74
N VAL A 387 17.67 0.91 11.41
CA VAL A 387 18.21 -0.26 10.71
C VAL A 387 19.69 -0.46 11.04
N ILE A 388 20.50 0.60 11.00
CA ILE A 388 21.92 0.55 11.37
C ILE A 388 22.07 0.08 12.82
N LEU A 389 21.26 0.59 13.75
CA LEU A 389 21.25 0.12 15.15
C LEU A 389 20.89 -1.37 15.28
N MET A 390 19.94 -1.87 14.48
CA MET A 390 19.59 -3.30 14.47
C MET A 390 20.72 -4.21 13.95
N PHE A 391 21.62 -3.67 13.11
CA PHE A 391 22.84 -4.37 12.66
C PHE A 391 23.97 -4.30 13.70
N ILE A 392 23.99 -3.27 14.54
CA ILE A 392 25.03 -3.09 15.56
C ILE A 392 24.70 -3.88 16.84
N LEU A 393 23.44 -3.90 17.25
CA LEU A 393 23.03 -4.51 18.51
C LEU A 393 22.99 -6.05 18.43
N PRO A 394 23.55 -6.77 19.42
CA PRO A 394 23.56 -8.23 19.43
C PRO A 394 22.18 -8.81 19.76
N MET A 395 21.88 -10.00 19.23
CA MET A 395 20.63 -10.73 19.48
C MET A 395 20.57 -11.32 20.89
N CYS A 396 21.72 -11.71 21.45
CA CYS A 396 21.88 -12.23 22.80
C CYS A 396 23.06 -11.52 23.49
N CYS A 397 22.88 -11.12 24.74
CA CYS A 397 23.95 -10.56 25.57
C CYS A 397 24.85 -11.65 26.18
N ASP A 398 25.21 -12.67 25.42
CA ASP A 398 26.09 -13.75 25.89
C ASP A 398 27.48 -13.24 26.25
N PHE A 399 27.90 -12.09 25.68
CA PHE A 399 29.15 -11.42 26.05
C PHE A 399 29.19 -10.98 27.52
N LEU A 400 28.03 -10.73 28.16
CA LEU A 400 28.00 -10.37 29.59
C LEU A 400 28.41 -11.54 30.49
N LYS A 401 28.32 -12.79 30.01
CA LYS A 401 28.80 -13.97 30.73
C LYS A 401 30.32 -13.94 30.94
N PHE A 402 31.07 -13.27 30.06
CA PHE A 402 32.52 -13.10 30.25
C PHE A 402 32.88 -12.20 31.44
N PHE A 403 31.95 -11.34 31.88
CA PHE A 403 32.14 -10.47 33.04
C PHE A 403 31.43 -11.00 34.30
N SER A 404 30.77 -12.15 34.22
CA SER A 404 30.06 -12.78 35.34
C SER A 404 30.94 -13.82 36.04
N SER A 405 31.03 -13.72 37.36
CA SER A 405 31.81 -14.64 38.21
C SER A 405 31.23 -16.07 38.28
N GLN A 406 30.00 -16.27 37.79
CA GLN A 406 29.27 -17.55 37.90
C GLN A 406 29.46 -18.52 36.73
N SER A 407 30.08 -18.10 35.62
CA SER A 407 30.10 -18.88 34.38
C SER A 407 31.39 -19.71 34.22
N SER A 408 31.24 -20.99 33.84
CA SER A 408 32.36 -21.93 33.70
C SER A 408 33.21 -21.66 32.46
N TYR A 409 34.51 -21.97 32.51
CA TYR A 409 35.44 -21.79 31.38
C TYR A 409 34.99 -22.55 30.12
N GLU A 410 34.41 -23.75 30.28
CA GLU A 410 33.87 -24.53 29.16
C GLU A 410 32.67 -23.85 28.48
N GLU A 411 31.80 -23.18 29.25
CA GLU A 411 30.68 -22.42 28.70
C GLU A 411 31.15 -21.16 27.96
N LEU A 412 32.21 -20.51 28.45
CA LEU A 412 32.83 -19.36 27.78
C LEU A 412 33.52 -19.79 26.47
N ALA A 413 34.25 -20.91 26.50
CA ALA A 413 34.95 -21.44 25.33
C ALA A 413 34.00 -21.95 24.23
N ALA A 414 32.81 -22.42 24.61
CA ALA A 414 31.75 -22.81 23.67
C ALA A 414 30.94 -21.61 23.13
N SER A 415 31.08 -20.43 23.72
CA SER A 415 30.32 -19.24 23.36
C SER A 415 30.77 -18.67 22.01
N LYS A 416 29.83 -18.53 21.08
CA LYS A 416 30.06 -17.92 19.76
C LYS A 416 29.62 -16.45 19.78
N PRO A 417 30.22 -15.57 18.95
CA PRO A 417 29.73 -14.21 18.79
C PRO A 417 28.25 -14.22 18.47
N SER A 418 27.46 -13.51 19.27
CA SER A 418 26.03 -13.41 19.03
C SER A 418 25.80 -12.69 17.69
N PRO A 419 24.93 -13.21 16.80
CA PRO A 419 24.55 -12.47 15.61
C PRO A 419 23.87 -11.16 16.00
N SER A 420 23.89 -10.17 15.12
CA SER A 420 23.10 -8.95 15.28
C SER A 420 21.59 -9.27 15.29
N ILE A 421 20.77 -8.36 15.82
CA ILE A 421 19.30 -8.50 15.82
C ILE A 421 18.78 -8.81 14.41
N VAL A 422 19.37 -8.15 13.41
CA VAL A 422 19.10 -8.39 11.99
C VAL A 422 20.40 -8.70 11.26
N THR A 423 20.38 -9.75 10.43
CA THR A 423 21.46 -10.07 9.50
C THR A 423 21.05 -9.76 8.07
N TRP A 424 22.02 -9.54 7.19
CA TRP A 424 21.75 -9.23 5.78
C TRP A 424 20.99 -10.37 5.06
N ASN A 425 21.28 -11.62 5.42
CA ASN A 425 20.58 -12.78 4.86
C ASN A 425 19.08 -12.75 5.16
N ILE A 426 18.70 -12.38 6.39
CA ILE A 426 17.28 -12.24 6.78
C ILE A 426 16.62 -11.16 5.92
N LEU A 427 17.26 -10.01 5.74
CA LEU A 427 16.71 -8.92 4.94
C LEU A 427 16.63 -9.27 3.45
N LYS A 428 17.65 -9.94 2.91
CA LYS A 428 17.68 -10.40 1.52
C LYS A 428 16.46 -11.29 1.21
N GLU A 429 16.11 -12.18 2.13
CA GLU A 429 14.99 -13.12 1.97
C GLU A 429 13.63 -12.47 2.25
N LYS A 430 13.52 -11.66 3.31
CA LYS A 430 12.25 -11.09 3.77
C LYS A 430 11.79 -9.88 2.96
N ILE A 431 12.71 -9.12 2.36
CA ILE A 431 12.38 -7.86 1.71
C ILE A 431 12.09 -8.06 0.22
N PRO A 432 10.93 -7.59 -0.28
CA PRO A 432 10.63 -7.56 -1.69
C PRO A 432 11.36 -6.39 -2.38
N TRP A 433 12.64 -6.58 -2.72
CA TRP A 433 13.49 -5.56 -3.36
C TRP A 433 12.90 -4.96 -4.65
N GLY A 434 12.02 -5.70 -5.32
CA GLY A 434 11.27 -5.21 -6.48
C GLY A 434 10.42 -3.96 -6.20
N LEU A 435 9.97 -3.75 -4.97
CA LEU A 435 9.20 -2.55 -4.60
C LEU A 435 10.01 -1.26 -4.72
N LEU A 436 11.33 -1.31 -4.53
CA LEU A 436 12.21 -0.16 -4.72
C LEU A 436 12.13 0.34 -6.16
N PHE A 437 12.24 -0.57 -7.12
CA PHE A 437 12.12 -0.23 -8.54
C PHE A 437 10.70 0.18 -8.89
N LEU A 438 9.70 -0.47 -8.30
CA LEU A 438 8.29 -0.14 -8.56
C LEU A 438 7.95 1.31 -8.19
N LEU A 439 8.34 1.74 -7.00
CA LEU A 439 8.16 3.12 -6.55
C LEU A 439 9.03 4.09 -7.35
N GLY A 440 10.30 3.73 -7.58
CA GLY A 440 11.23 4.56 -8.36
C GLY A 440 10.77 4.82 -9.79
N GLY A 441 10.16 3.83 -10.46
CA GLY A 441 9.57 4.00 -11.78
C GLY A 441 8.43 5.01 -11.80
N GLY A 442 7.56 5.00 -10.79
CA GLY A 442 6.51 6.01 -10.62
C GLY A 442 7.07 7.41 -10.38
N PHE A 443 8.12 7.52 -9.58
CA PHE A 443 8.80 8.80 -9.32
C PHE A 443 9.51 9.34 -10.55
N ALA A 444 10.09 8.46 -11.37
CA ALA A 444 10.66 8.84 -12.66
C ALA A 444 9.54 9.34 -13.58
N LEU A 445 8.42 8.63 -13.70
CA LEU A 445 7.28 9.08 -14.52
C LEU A 445 6.77 10.47 -14.10
N ALA A 446 6.64 10.73 -12.80
CA ALA A 446 6.26 12.06 -12.30
C ALA A 446 7.28 13.13 -12.71
N GLU A 447 8.57 12.90 -12.48
CA GLU A 447 9.64 13.85 -12.83
C GLU A 447 9.71 14.10 -14.35
N GLY A 448 9.61 13.04 -15.16
CA GLY A 448 9.60 13.13 -16.62
C GLY A 448 8.38 13.86 -17.14
N SER A 449 7.20 13.63 -16.56
CA SER A 449 5.95 14.30 -16.93
C SER A 449 6.00 15.80 -16.63
N LYS A 450 6.61 16.17 -15.49
CA LYS A 450 6.85 17.56 -15.09
C LYS A 450 7.88 18.23 -16.00
N ALA A 451 9.02 17.59 -16.24
CA ALA A 451 10.10 18.15 -17.04
C ALA A 451 9.71 18.38 -18.51
N THR A 452 8.82 17.54 -19.06
CA THR A 452 8.39 17.64 -20.46
C THR A 452 7.14 18.48 -20.69
N GLY A 453 6.46 18.93 -19.63
CA GLY A 453 5.19 19.64 -19.74
C GLY A 453 3.97 18.74 -20.03
N LEU A 454 4.15 17.42 -20.09
CA LEU A 454 3.04 16.45 -20.22
C LEU A 454 1.98 16.67 -19.13
N SER A 455 2.43 16.95 -17.90
CA SER A 455 1.59 17.29 -16.76
C SER A 455 0.62 18.44 -17.05
N ALA A 456 1.11 19.51 -17.71
CA ALA A 456 0.28 20.66 -18.07
C ALA A 456 -0.72 20.34 -19.19
N MET A 457 -0.31 19.51 -20.18
CA MET A 457 -1.17 19.07 -21.29
C MET A 457 -2.35 18.20 -20.83
N ILE A 458 -2.10 17.29 -19.88
CA ILE A 458 -3.17 16.52 -19.23
C ILE A 458 -4.08 17.47 -18.44
N GLY A 459 -3.49 18.46 -17.76
CA GLY A 459 -4.23 19.47 -17.03
C GLY A 459 -5.20 20.28 -17.89
N SER A 460 -4.75 20.82 -19.02
CA SER A 460 -5.63 21.62 -19.90
C SER A 460 -6.82 20.82 -20.46
N SER A 461 -6.62 19.52 -20.68
CA SER A 461 -7.72 18.61 -21.08
C SER A 461 -8.78 18.42 -19.99
N LEU A 462 -8.46 18.75 -18.74
CA LEU A 462 -9.34 18.64 -17.57
C LEU A 462 -9.99 19.99 -17.17
N GLU A 463 -9.70 21.09 -17.88
CA GLU A 463 -10.30 22.41 -17.60
C GLU A 463 -11.83 22.41 -17.70
N GLY A 464 -12.41 21.55 -18.54
CA GLY A 464 -13.86 21.37 -18.64
C GLY A 464 -14.55 20.86 -17.36
N LEU A 465 -13.78 20.43 -16.35
CA LEU A 465 -14.28 20.05 -15.02
C LEU A 465 -14.37 21.24 -14.06
N GLN A 466 -13.85 22.42 -14.43
CA GLN A 466 -13.96 23.63 -13.62
C GLN A 466 -15.45 24.00 -13.44
N GLY A 467 -15.88 24.15 -12.18
CA GLY A 467 -17.26 24.45 -11.81
C GLY A 467 -18.05 23.26 -11.25
N LEU A 468 -17.52 22.03 -11.31
CA LEU A 468 -18.11 20.89 -10.60
C LEU A 468 -17.89 21.02 -9.09
N ASN A 469 -18.82 20.46 -8.31
CA ASN A 469 -18.66 20.40 -6.86
C ASN A 469 -17.43 19.52 -6.52
N HIS A 470 -16.51 20.08 -5.74
CA HIS A 470 -15.25 19.45 -5.30
C HIS A 470 -15.50 18.06 -4.67
N ALA A 471 -16.59 17.92 -3.90
CA ALA A 471 -16.96 16.65 -3.28
C ALA A 471 -17.40 15.59 -4.32
N LEU A 472 -18.04 16.01 -5.43
CA LEU A 472 -18.43 15.11 -6.51
C LEU A 472 -17.20 14.64 -7.29
N VAL A 473 -16.25 15.54 -7.57
CA VAL A 473 -14.97 15.19 -8.19
C VAL A 473 -14.23 14.13 -7.36
N LEU A 474 -14.13 14.35 -6.05
CA LEU A 474 -13.53 13.37 -5.14
C LEU A 474 -14.26 12.03 -5.16
N LEU A 475 -15.60 12.01 -5.18
CA LEU A 475 -16.37 10.77 -5.23
C LEU A 475 -16.05 9.96 -6.49
N VAL A 476 -16.00 10.61 -7.65
CA VAL A 476 -15.66 9.96 -8.92
C VAL A 476 -14.25 9.39 -8.88
N VAL A 477 -13.28 10.16 -8.37
CA VAL A 477 -11.89 9.72 -8.23
C VAL A 477 -11.79 8.48 -7.34
N VAL A 478 -12.45 8.47 -6.18
CA VAL A 478 -12.45 7.33 -5.26
C VAL A 478 -13.09 6.11 -5.91
N LEU A 479 -14.25 6.25 -6.56
CA LEU A 479 -14.95 5.14 -7.22
C LEU A 479 -14.12 4.53 -8.36
N VAL A 480 -13.56 5.36 -9.25
CA VAL A 480 -12.73 4.90 -10.37
C VAL A 480 -11.49 4.19 -9.85
N THR A 481 -10.79 4.79 -8.89
CA THR A 481 -9.56 4.22 -8.32
C THR A 481 -9.84 2.88 -7.64
N GLN A 482 -10.91 2.82 -6.84
CA GLN A 482 -11.31 1.59 -6.18
C GLN A 482 -11.78 0.50 -7.16
N PHE A 483 -12.39 0.86 -8.28
CA PHE A 483 -12.79 -0.14 -9.28
C PHE A 483 -11.55 -0.74 -9.96
N ILE A 484 -10.63 0.11 -10.42
CA ILE A 484 -9.42 -0.34 -11.14
C ILE A 484 -8.54 -1.20 -10.23
N THR A 485 -8.44 -0.86 -8.93
CA THR A 485 -7.59 -1.60 -7.98
C THR A 485 -8.01 -3.02 -7.70
N GLU A 486 -9.22 -3.43 -8.08
CA GLU A 486 -9.61 -4.84 -7.99
C GLU A 486 -8.85 -5.70 -9.01
N PHE A 487 -8.46 -5.15 -10.16
CA PHE A 487 -7.92 -5.89 -11.30
C PHE A 487 -6.41 -5.74 -11.50
N THR A 488 -5.77 -4.79 -10.80
CA THR A 488 -4.36 -4.43 -11.01
C THR A 488 -3.70 -4.12 -9.67
N SER A 489 -2.38 -4.30 -9.60
CA SER A 489 -1.57 -3.93 -8.44
C SER A 489 -1.81 -2.50 -7.93
N ASN A 490 -2.11 -2.41 -6.64
CA ASN A 490 -2.36 -1.16 -5.89
C ASN A 490 -1.32 -0.06 -6.16
N VAL A 491 -0.03 -0.42 -6.12
CA VAL A 491 1.08 0.54 -6.29
C VAL A 491 1.19 1.01 -7.73
N ALA A 492 0.94 0.10 -8.67
CA ALA A 492 1.02 0.43 -10.09
C ALA A 492 -0.07 1.43 -10.49
N ILE A 493 -1.30 1.25 -9.99
CA ILE A 493 -2.38 2.22 -10.20
C ILE A 493 -2.07 3.54 -9.51
N ALA A 494 -1.55 3.52 -8.28
CA ALA A 494 -1.16 4.75 -7.58
C ALA A 494 -0.15 5.56 -8.41
N ASN A 495 0.87 4.90 -8.98
CA ASN A 495 1.84 5.54 -9.85
C ASN A 495 1.25 6.13 -11.14
N LEU A 496 0.13 5.61 -11.62
CA LEU A 496 -0.56 6.10 -12.82
C LEU A 496 -1.55 7.24 -12.51
N ILE A 497 -2.36 7.08 -11.48
CA ILE A 497 -3.46 8.01 -11.16
C ILE A 497 -2.95 9.25 -10.43
N LEU A 498 -2.00 9.11 -9.49
CA LEU A 498 -1.59 10.24 -8.64
C LEU A 498 -0.97 11.42 -9.40
N PRO A 499 -0.13 11.24 -10.43
CA PRO A 499 0.35 12.36 -11.24
C PRO A 499 -0.80 13.08 -11.98
N VAL A 500 -1.81 12.33 -12.46
CA VAL A 500 -2.99 12.92 -13.12
C VAL A 500 -3.80 13.75 -12.11
N LEU A 501 -4.00 13.24 -10.89
CA LEU A 501 -4.71 13.96 -9.83
C LEU A 501 -3.94 15.19 -9.33
N ALA A 502 -2.60 15.14 -9.31
CA ALA A 502 -1.78 16.30 -8.99
C ALA A 502 -2.05 17.45 -9.99
N ASN A 503 -2.10 17.15 -11.28
CA ASN A 503 -2.41 18.15 -12.30
C ASN A 503 -3.85 18.64 -12.23
N MET A 504 -4.80 17.74 -11.99
CA MET A 504 -6.20 18.12 -11.75
C MET A 504 -6.33 19.10 -10.58
N ALA A 505 -5.61 18.89 -9.48
CA ALA A 505 -5.64 19.80 -8.34
C ALA A 505 -5.13 21.20 -8.71
N ARG A 506 -4.08 21.31 -9.55
CA ARG A 506 -3.57 22.61 -10.04
C ARG A 506 -4.59 23.35 -10.90
N VAL A 507 -5.25 22.64 -11.81
CA VAL A 507 -6.23 23.20 -12.76
C VAL A 507 -7.52 23.62 -12.06
N LEU A 508 -7.98 22.84 -11.09
CA LEU A 508 -9.16 23.16 -10.29
C LEU A 508 -8.85 24.13 -9.15
N HIS A 509 -7.60 24.58 -9.01
CA HIS A 509 -7.12 25.44 -7.90
C HIS A 509 -7.48 24.88 -6.52
N MET A 510 -7.36 23.56 -6.37
CA MET A 510 -7.65 22.83 -5.15
C MET A 510 -6.38 22.48 -4.38
N ASP A 511 -6.51 22.31 -3.07
CA ASP A 511 -5.45 21.68 -2.27
C ASP A 511 -5.16 20.27 -2.83
N PRO A 512 -3.93 19.97 -3.30
CA PRO A 512 -3.60 18.67 -3.89
C PRO A 512 -3.81 17.50 -2.93
N ARG A 513 -3.70 17.74 -1.62
CA ARG A 513 -3.96 16.73 -0.59
C ARG A 513 -5.41 16.25 -0.63
N TYR A 514 -6.37 17.10 -1.06
CA TYR A 514 -7.80 16.78 -1.15
C TYR A 514 -8.10 15.63 -2.12
N LEU A 515 -7.36 15.53 -3.23
CA LEU A 515 -7.55 14.48 -4.22
C LEU A 515 -6.54 13.33 -4.02
N MET A 516 -5.27 13.66 -3.81
CA MET A 516 -4.19 12.67 -3.83
C MET A 516 -4.19 11.76 -2.58
N VAL A 517 -4.49 12.29 -1.39
CA VAL A 517 -4.49 11.47 -0.16
C VAL A 517 -5.63 10.44 -0.20
N PRO A 518 -6.91 10.82 -0.44
CA PRO A 518 -7.99 9.85 -0.55
C PRO A 518 -7.79 8.84 -1.69
N ALA A 519 -7.27 9.28 -2.85
CA ALA A 519 -6.99 8.37 -3.96
C ALA A 519 -5.90 7.34 -3.62
N SER A 520 -4.86 7.73 -2.89
CA SER A 520 -3.84 6.80 -2.38
C SER A 520 -4.44 5.73 -1.47
N LEU A 521 -5.35 6.12 -0.57
CA LEU A 521 -6.06 5.17 0.30
C LEU A 521 -7.00 4.27 -0.51
N ALA A 522 -7.71 4.83 -1.49
CA ALA A 522 -8.58 4.09 -2.40
C ALA A 522 -7.82 3.04 -3.22
N CYS A 523 -6.58 3.31 -3.63
CA CYS A 523 -5.71 2.34 -4.32
C CYS A 523 -5.38 1.12 -3.45
N SER A 524 -5.55 1.18 -2.12
CA SER A 524 -5.34 0.00 -1.27
C SER A 524 -6.62 -0.81 -1.04
N MET A 525 -7.79 -0.34 -1.50
CA MET A 525 -9.11 -0.87 -1.11
C MET A 525 -9.70 -1.84 -2.13
N ALA A 526 -9.04 -2.99 -2.31
CA ALA A 526 -9.53 -4.13 -3.08
C ALA A 526 -10.07 -5.25 -2.19
N PHE A 527 -11.35 -5.56 -2.32
CA PHE A 527 -12.06 -6.51 -1.44
C PHE A 527 -12.81 -7.61 -2.16
N HIS A 528 -13.07 -7.49 -3.47
CA HIS A 528 -13.94 -8.44 -4.17
C HIS A 528 -13.22 -9.68 -4.67
N MET A 529 -11.99 -9.53 -5.15
CA MET A 529 -11.27 -10.61 -5.81
C MET A 529 -10.03 -11.09 -5.02
N PRO A 530 -9.71 -12.39 -5.09
CA PRO A 530 -8.47 -12.93 -4.56
C PRO A 530 -7.23 -12.25 -5.14
N VAL A 531 -7.27 -11.95 -6.44
CA VAL A 531 -6.14 -11.35 -7.18
C VAL A 531 -5.92 -9.87 -6.80
N GLY A 532 -6.93 -9.20 -6.25
CA GLY A 532 -6.87 -7.75 -5.99
C GLY A 532 -5.82 -7.35 -4.97
N THR A 533 -5.53 -8.18 -3.96
CA THR A 533 -4.43 -7.93 -3.01
C THR A 533 -3.74 -9.22 -2.58
N PRO A 534 -2.45 -9.17 -2.21
CA PRO A 534 -1.76 -10.35 -1.67
C PRO A 534 -2.44 -10.95 -0.42
N PRO A 535 -2.93 -10.16 0.57
CA PRO A 535 -3.74 -10.69 1.67
C PRO A 535 -4.93 -11.53 1.21
N ASN A 536 -5.67 -11.05 0.20
CA ASN A 536 -6.83 -11.73 -0.36
C ASN A 536 -6.43 -13.06 -1.01
N ALA A 537 -5.35 -13.06 -1.80
CA ALA A 537 -4.84 -14.26 -2.45
C ALA A 537 -4.35 -15.31 -1.45
N ILE A 538 -3.64 -14.90 -0.40
CA ILE A 538 -3.11 -15.79 0.65
C ILE A 538 -4.27 -16.53 1.33
N VAL A 539 -5.28 -15.80 1.81
CA VAL A 539 -6.38 -16.43 2.55
C VAL A 539 -7.30 -17.24 1.64
N ALA A 540 -7.52 -16.81 0.40
CA ALA A 540 -8.29 -17.56 -0.58
C ALA A 540 -7.60 -18.87 -0.97
N GLY A 541 -6.27 -18.86 -1.09
CA GLY A 541 -5.47 -20.04 -1.38
C GLY A 541 -5.45 -21.05 -0.23
N VAL A 542 -5.25 -20.57 1.00
CA VAL A 542 -5.16 -21.44 2.19
C VAL A 542 -6.52 -22.05 2.56
N ALA A 543 -7.59 -21.25 2.56
CA ALA A 543 -8.90 -21.71 2.98
C ALA A 543 -9.80 -22.19 1.83
N HIS A 544 -9.28 -22.22 0.59
CA HIS A 544 -10.02 -22.57 -0.63
C HIS A 544 -11.35 -21.78 -0.76
N ILE A 545 -11.31 -20.47 -0.50
CA ILE A 545 -12.50 -19.62 -0.50
C ILE A 545 -13.00 -19.43 -1.95
N PRO A 546 -14.27 -19.76 -2.26
CA PRO A 546 -14.83 -19.49 -3.58
C PRO A 546 -14.86 -18.00 -3.88
N THR A 547 -14.41 -17.60 -5.08
CA THR A 547 -14.39 -16.19 -5.53
C THR A 547 -15.76 -15.52 -5.38
N ALA A 548 -16.86 -16.24 -5.61
CA ALA A 548 -18.22 -15.71 -5.44
C ALA A 548 -18.53 -15.32 -3.98
N LYS A 549 -18.10 -16.14 -3.01
CA LYS A 549 -18.29 -15.84 -1.57
C LYS A 549 -17.44 -14.65 -1.13
N MET A 550 -16.22 -14.55 -1.66
CA MET A 550 -15.35 -13.40 -1.43
C MET A 550 -15.93 -12.11 -2.04
N ALA A 551 -16.43 -12.18 -3.27
CA ALA A 551 -17.04 -11.04 -3.94
C ALA A 551 -18.24 -10.50 -3.16
N VAL A 552 -19.11 -11.38 -2.64
CA VAL A 552 -20.23 -11.01 -1.78
C VAL A 552 -19.74 -10.43 -0.45
N GLY A 553 -18.74 -11.07 0.17
CA GLY A 553 -18.12 -10.58 1.41
C GLY A 553 -17.48 -9.20 1.28
N GLY A 554 -17.01 -8.84 0.07
CA GLY A 554 -16.39 -7.55 -0.25
C GLY A 554 -17.36 -6.39 -0.47
N ILE A 555 -18.66 -6.64 -0.74
CA ILE A 555 -19.65 -5.58 -1.03
C ILE A 555 -19.78 -4.61 0.16
N GLY A 556 -20.00 -5.13 1.37
CA GLY A 556 -20.12 -4.33 2.57
C GLY A 556 -18.87 -3.47 2.83
N PRO A 557 -17.67 -4.08 2.91
CA PRO A 557 -16.40 -3.37 3.02
C PRO A 557 -16.23 -2.27 1.97
N LYS A 558 -16.53 -2.55 0.69
CA LYS A 558 -16.37 -1.58 -0.40
C LYS A 558 -17.21 -0.31 -0.20
N ILE A 559 -18.49 -0.48 0.14
CA ILE A 559 -19.40 0.65 0.35
C ILE A 559 -18.93 1.47 1.56
N ILE A 560 -18.57 0.80 2.66
CA ILE A 560 -18.12 1.44 3.90
C ILE A 560 -16.86 2.26 3.65
N THR A 561 -15.85 1.68 3.00
CA THR A 561 -14.58 2.37 2.77
C THR A 561 -14.72 3.49 1.75
N THR A 562 -15.57 3.33 0.73
CA THR A 562 -15.90 4.41 -0.21
C THR A 562 -16.46 5.63 0.52
N LEU A 563 -17.51 5.43 1.33
CA LEU A 563 -18.18 6.52 2.04
C LEU A 563 -17.26 7.20 3.05
N ILE A 564 -16.44 6.44 3.78
CA ILE A 564 -15.52 7.01 4.75
C ILE A 564 -14.37 7.75 4.06
N VAL A 565 -13.74 7.19 3.04
CA VAL A 565 -12.65 7.89 2.34
C VAL A 565 -13.14 9.17 1.66
N TRP A 566 -14.32 9.11 1.04
CA TRP A 566 -14.95 10.27 0.44
C TRP A 566 -15.30 11.36 1.47
N GLY A 567 -15.86 10.97 2.63
CA GLY A 567 -16.25 11.90 3.69
C GLY A 567 -15.09 12.38 4.58
N ALA A 568 -14.01 11.60 4.70
CA ALA A 568 -12.93 11.86 5.66
C ALA A 568 -12.15 13.14 5.33
N TYR A 569 -11.86 13.42 4.05
CA TYR A 569 -11.09 14.61 3.72
C TYR A 569 -11.87 15.91 3.97
N PRO A 570 -13.11 16.08 3.47
CA PRO A 570 -13.88 17.31 3.72
C PRO A 570 -14.14 17.59 5.21
N THR A 571 -14.23 16.54 6.04
CA THR A 571 -14.57 16.66 7.47
C THR A 571 -13.35 16.63 8.39
N TRP A 572 -12.61 15.52 8.43
CA TRP A 572 -11.43 15.33 9.29
C TRP A 572 -10.17 15.92 8.66
N GLY A 573 -10.02 15.80 7.34
CA GLY A 573 -8.89 16.35 6.59
C GLY A 573 -8.79 17.87 6.71
N SER A 574 -9.92 18.58 6.73
CA SER A 574 -9.94 20.04 6.92
C SER A 574 -9.47 20.48 8.32
N VAL A 575 -9.61 19.63 9.34
CA VAL A 575 -9.09 19.88 10.70
C VAL A 575 -7.59 19.63 10.77
N ILE A 576 -7.11 18.54 10.16
CA ILE A 576 -5.70 18.13 10.18
C ILE A 576 -4.84 18.98 9.24
N PHE A 577 -5.36 19.27 8.05
CA PHE A 577 -4.74 20.10 7.04
C PHE A 577 -5.56 21.38 6.89
N PRO A 578 -5.49 22.32 7.86
CA PRO A 578 -6.20 23.58 7.74
C PRO A 578 -5.76 24.29 6.47
N PHE A 579 -6.70 24.98 5.83
CA PHE A 579 -6.41 25.83 4.68
C PHE A 579 -5.46 26.94 5.14
N GLN A 580 -4.18 26.78 4.84
CA GLN A 580 -3.23 27.87 4.92
C GLN A 580 -3.32 28.61 3.59
N ALA A 581 -3.91 29.80 3.62
CA ALA A 581 -3.64 30.78 2.58
C ALA A 581 -2.11 30.88 2.44
N PRO A 582 -1.55 30.93 1.22
CA PRO A 582 -0.11 31.02 1.03
C PRO A 582 0.42 32.21 1.84
N ASN A 583 1.14 31.90 2.93
CA ASN A 583 1.74 32.90 3.80
C ASN A 583 2.84 33.63 3.01
N LEU A 584 2.52 34.83 2.56
CA LEU A 584 3.47 35.92 2.29
C LEU A 584 4.15 36.32 3.62
N THR A 585 4.96 35.44 4.22
CA THR A 585 5.72 35.79 5.43
C THR A 585 7.12 35.19 5.40
N HIS A 586 7.99 35.85 4.62
CA HIS A 586 9.38 36.04 5.03
C HIS A 586 9.68 37.53 4.95
N THR A 587 9.37 38.25 6.03
CA THR A 587 10.20 39.35 6.55
C THR A 587 9.70 39.70 7.96
N ASN A 588 10.46 39.27 8.97
CA ASN A 588 10.49 39.98 10.23
C ASN A 588 11.13 41.34 9.97
N THR A 589 10.33 42.40 9.94
CA THR A 589 10.77 43.74 10.34
C THR A 589 9.55 44.54 10.77
N THR A 590 9.51 44.87 12.06
CA THR A 590 8.89 46.11 12.52
C THR A 590 9.50 47.28 11.72
N SER A 591 8.79 47.78 10.71
CA SER A 591 9.00 49.13 10.16
C SER A 591 7.88 49.46 9.17
N LEU A 592 7.23 50.60 9.43
CA LEU A 592 6.53 51.53 8.55
C LEU A 592 6.09 51.08 7.15
N ALA A 593 4.89 51.50 6.77
CA ALA A 593 4.49 51.67 5.38
C ALA A 593 5.55 52.47 4.60
N GLU A 594 6.45 51.78 3.91
CA GLU A 594 7.35 52.41 2.95
C GLU A 594 6.68 52.40 1.58
N ASN A 595 6.32 53.60 1.13
CA ASN A 595 6.07 53.88 -0.27
C ASN A 595 7.30 53.45 -1.07
N LEU A 596 7.13 52.49 -1.99
CA LEU A 596 8.17 52.13 -2.97
C LEU A 596 8.40 53.33 -3.91
N GLN A 597 9.44 54.13 -3.63
CA GLN A 597 9.94 55.13 -4.57
C GLN A 597 10.86 54.46 -5.60
N LEU A 598 10.33 54.25 -6.80
CA LEU A 598 11.14 53.84 -7.95
C LEU A 598 11.86 55.06 -8.53
N ASN A 599 13.20 55.10 -8.37
CA ASN A 599 14.04 56.09 -9.07
C ASN A 599 14.04 55.79 -10.57
N CYS A 600 13.44 56.67 -11.36
CA CYS A 600 13.24 56.48 -12.78
C CYS A 600 14.48 56.89 -13.59
N ASN A 601 15.14 55.91 -14.21
CA ASN A 601 15.85 56.11 -15.47
C ASN A 601 15.54 54.97 -16.44
N THR A 602 14.25 54.64 -16.55
CA THR A 602 13.73 53.55 -17.39
C THR A 602 12.71 54.11 -18.38
N THR A 603 12.83 53.70 -19.63
CA THR A 603 11.94 54.10 -20.73
C THR A 603 10.60 53.37 -20.64
N VAL A 604 9.53 54.01 -21.12
CA VAL A 604 8.13 53.53 -21.08
C VAL A 604 7.94 52.13 -21.68
N SER A 605 8.82 51.73 -22.61
CA SER A 605 8.84 50.39 -23.21
C SER A 605 9.25 49.27 -22.26
N ALA A 606 9.91 49.57 -21.14
CA ALA A 606 10.35 48.56 -20.18
C ALA A 606 9.27 48.17 -19.15
N LEU A 607 8.29 49.05 -18.87
CA LEU A 607 7.23 48.78 -17.88
C LEU A 607 6.10 47.90 -18.42
N THR A 608 5.88 47.87 -19.73
CA THR A 608 4.84 47.04 -20.37
C THR A 608 5.23 45.57 -20.53
N ALA A 609 6.50 45.21 -20.28
CA ALA A 609 7.00 43.84 -20.39
C ALA A 609 6.86 43.00 -19.09
N ALA A 610 6.50 43.62 -17.96
CA ALA A 610 6.25 42.91 -16.70
C ALA A 610 4.76 42.60 -16.55
N ALA A 611 4.36 41.35 -16.82
CA ALA A 611 2.97 40.92 -16.95
C ALA A 611 2.08 41.01 -15.69
N ASN A 612 2.47 41.69 -14.62
CA ASN A 612 1.76 41.68 -13.33
C ASN A 612 1.59 43.07 -12.66
N ILE A 613 1.68 44.18 -13.39
CA ILE A 613 1.50 45.52 -12.81
C ILE A 613 0.51 46.34 -13.64
N SER A 614 -0.69 46.57 -13.10
CA SER A 614 -1.65 47.54 -13.64
C SER A 614 -1.47 48.89 -12.94
N CYS A 615 -0.81 49.86 -13.59
CA CYS A 615 -0.77 51.24 -13.11
C CYS A 615 -1.72 52.12 -13.93
N THR A 616 -2.63 52.83 -13.27
CA THR A 616 -3.50 53.83 -13.89
C THR A 616 -2.78 55.18 -13.95
N LEU A 617 -2.52 55.70 -15.15
CA LEU A 617 -1.99 57.06 -15.30
C LEU A 617 -3.12 58.10 -15.21
N PRO A 618 -2.91 59.25 -14.52
CA PRO A 618 -3.81 60.39 -14.62
C PRO A 618 -3.75 60.96 -16.05
N SER A 619 -4.90 61.35 -16.59
CA SER A 619 -5.12 61.75 -17.99
C SER A 619 -4.51 63.11 -18.42
N ALA A 620 -3.50 63.62 -17.71
CA ALA A 620 -2.84 64.88 -18.06
C ALA A 620 -1.38 64.95 -17.60
N LEU A 621 -0.44 64.49 -18.43
CA LEU A 621 0.99 64.84 -18.30
C LEU A 621 1.60 65.09 -19.69
N ARG A 622 1.95 66.36 -19.93
CA ARG A 622 2.78 66.80 -21.06
C ARG A 622 4.23 66.38 -20.82
N MET A 623 4.95 66.08 -21.90
CA MET A 623 6.39 65.77 -21.91
C MET A 623 7.19 66.79 -21.09
N ASN A 624 8.10 66.30 -20.24
CA ASN A 624 9.00 67.01 -19.32
C ASN A 624 8.49 67.43 -17.93
N SER A 625 8.02 66.47 -17.13
CA SER A 625 8.13 66.62 -15.67
C SER A 625 8.42 65.29 -14.98
N THR A 626 9.46 65.27 -14.14
CA THR A 626 9.75 64.21 -13.16
C THR A 626 8.67 64.23 -12.07
N GLY A 627 7.87 63.18 -11.96
CA GLY A 627 6.81 63.06 -10.97
C GLY A 627 6.81 61.69 -10.30
N ASN A 628 6.44 61.65 -9.02
CA ASN A 628 6.26 60.42 -8.25
C ASN A 628 4.94 59.74 -8.63
N PHE A 629 4.98 58.41 -8.85
CA PHE A 629 3.81 57.59 -9.12
C PHE A 629 3.40 56.80 -7.88
N VAL A 630 2.09 56.67 -7.66
CA VAL A 630 1.51 55.80 -6.62
C VAL A 630 0.79 54.67 -7.35
N CYS A 631 1.27 53.42 -7.22
CA CYS A 631 0.53 52.25 -7.71
C CYS A 631 -0.05 51.49 -6.50
N ASN A 632 -1.36 51.25 -6.54
CA ASN A 632 -2.05 50.45 -5.53
C ASN A 632 -2.01 48.98 -5.95
N TYR A 633 -1.46 48.12 -5.09
CA TYR A 633 -1.54 46.68 -5.21
C TYR A 633 -2.90 46.21 -4.68
N LEU A 634 -3.75 45.65 -5.57
CA LEU A 634 -5.01 45.01 -5.18
C LEU A 634 -4.80 43.49 -5.11
N PRO A 635 -4.89 42.85 -3.93
CA PRO A 635 -4.89 41.40 -3.84
C PRO A 635 -6.27 40.84 -4.23
N PHE A 636 -6.25 39.73 -4.97
CA PHE A 636 -7.35 38.81 -5.33
C PHE A 636 -8.68 39.00 -4.59
N GLN A 637 -9.77 39.21 -5.33
CA GLN A 637 -11.14 38.99 -4.87
C GLN A 637 -11.76 37.80 -5.61
N SER A 638 -12.17 36.81 -4.79
CA SER A 638 -13.12 35.70 -4.96
C SER A 638 -13.23 34.98 -6.30
#